data_AF-A0AA96Y4N7-F1
#
_entry.id   AF-A0AA96Y4N7-F1
#
_cell.length_a   1.000
_cell.length_b   1.000
_cell.length_c   1.000
_cell.angle_alpha   90.00
_cell.angle_beta   90.00
_cell.angle_gamma   90.00
#
_symmetry.space_group_name_H-M   'P 1'
#
loop_
_entity.id
_entity.type
_entity.pdbx_description
1 polymer ?
#
loop_
_entity_poly.entity_id
_entity_poly.type
_entity_poly.pdbx_seq_one_letter_code
_entity_poly.pdbx_strand_id
1 'polypeptide(L)'
;MASSSPFQPLSQTLSQALYVNPATGRDDASGSQSAPYRTITRALRRATAGTVIQLAAGTYSTKTGETFPLVVGAGVTVVGDPASKGDRLIIEGGGDYLSPTFARQSVTLRLEDKAELRGVTVINPQPQGTGVWLEGATGANPAARVAQCTFTRCGQGIVATGSALPEIADCLFQQNTVSGISFSRNAKGELLRNLCQQTATGITLSDNTAPLLVGNRLVQNRVGIVISGNARPVLRNNVVERNGEDGLVTVGNAAPDLGKPQDPGGNVFQNNGAADVRNSTSAVLASVGNQINPTRVNLGALPSAKGLEFIASTVAAQIRPISPPQPQPRPVPTPPLPPIPIPETGLTDISGHWAEAFIAALVERSIIGGFPDRTFKPDLPLTRAQFATILTRTFDLPAVRSPSSFVDVAPDFWATAAIARAVEMGFLAGFPDGTFRPNVNLTRVQAILALVNGLGLTGGHPGHLGGYRDRAQIPTYATIPIATATQKRLIVNHPQVDLLRPMSDITRAEVSAILYQALVITAQARAIPSPYIVVPDTVAVAFSDTTRHWAADFIQGLVSQGAVSGFSDGTFRPEAGMSRAQYAALLVNTFNPLPRRPALEFTDVPTTHWAYRAIQQAYRGKLLSGVGENQFRPDQNVRRIEVLLSLVNGLGLPPGNPLLLNRYADRDTLPTFAQPAVASATGQRLVVNYPDLNRLEPVREATRAEVTAMVYQALVQAGRSPAIFSPYIVEPEVAAQSAMAPAAPSVGQSSPPGSHPAGRPEDLPMVILDPGHGGADPGVVVGEVQEKDLTLAIALDIAKLLQDYGVQTRLTRTDDRTVSLGDRLAILQQTQPAPSALISLHLNATRPPRPAVNGLETYHLPSAAESRRLAQSIHTNIVQTLEMGDRGIRTASFALLRPPIPAVHLELGYLTGETDVANLTNPDYRQRLGKAIALAVVQFVRQTVG
;
A
#
# COMPACT_ATOMS: atom_id res chain seq x y z
N MET A 1 -14.55 -42.07 -40.52
CA MET A 1 -15.02 -42.31 -39.14
C MET A 1 -14.10 -41.51 -38.23
N ALA A 2 -14.45 -40.27 -37.84
CA ALA A 2 -15.33 -39.89 -36.72
C ALA A 2 -14.84 -40.56 -35.41
N SER A 3 -14.53 -39.84 -34.32
CA SER A 3 -15.30 -38.76 -33.71
C SER A 3 -14.46 -37.75 -32.90
N SER A 4 -14.90 -36.51 -32.98
CA SER A 4 -14.55 -35.28 -32.26
C SER A 4 -14.78 -35.28 -30.75
N SER A 5 -13.89 -34.59 -30.01
CA SER A 5 -14.15 -34.06 -28.66
C SER A 5 -14.53 -32.57 -28.75
N PRO A 6 -15.61 -32.11 -28.09
CA PRO A 6 -16.01 -30.70 -28.13
C PRO A 6 -15.43 -29.96 -26.91
N PHE A 7 -14.52 -29.02 -27.15
CA PHE A 7 -14.42 -27.84 -26.31
C PHE A 7 -15.62 -26.94 -26.66
N GLN A 8 -16.55 -26.74 -25.73
CA GLN A 8 -17.58 -25.72 -25.89
C GLN A 8 -17.07 -24.35 -25.41
N PRO A 9 -17.49 -23.27 -26.09
CA PRO A 9 -16.88 -21.95 -25.98
C PRO A 9 -17.48 -21.17 -24.81
N LEU A 10 -16.68 -20.27 -24.26
CA LEU A 10 -17.14 -19.14 -23.45
C LEU A 10 -18.31 -18.47 -24.16
N SER A 11 -19.42 -18.23 -23.47
CA SER A 11 -20.52 -17.38 -23.96
C SER A 11 -20.03 -15.95 -24.08
N GLN A 12 -19.35 -15.68 -25.19
CA GLN A 12 -19.16 -14.35 -25.75
C GLN A 12 -20.55 -13.84 -26.12
N THR A 13 -20.93 -12.65 -25.64
CA THR A 13 -21.64 -11.75 -26.53
C THR A 13 -20.79 -11.66 -27.79
N LEU A 14 -21.21 -12.31 -28.88
CA LEU A 14 -20.43 -12.41 -30.11
C LEU A 14 -20.10 -11.00 -30.59
N SER A 15 -18.87 -10.54 -30.33
CA SER A 15 -18.35 -9.34 -30.94
C SER A 15 -18.38 -9.56 -32.44
N GLN A 16 -19.20 -8.80 -33.17
CA GLN A 16 -19.27 -8.91 -34.63
C GLN A 16 -17.88 -8.58 -35.18
N ALA A 17 -17.21 -9.57 -35.79
CA ALA A 17 -15.90 -9.41 -36.38
C ALA A 17 -16.03 -9.11 -37.88
N LEU A 18 -15.47 -7.99 -38.32
CA LEU A 18 -15.36 -7.61 -39.73
C LEU A 18 -13.90 -7.69 -40.16
N TYR A 19 -13.63 -8.32 -41.29
CA TYR A 19 -12.27 -8.49 -41.81
C TYR A 19 -12.05 -7.58 -43.01
N VAL A 20 -10.90 -6.91 -43.06
CA VAL A 20 -10.54 -5.99 -44.14
C VAL A 20 -9.19 -6.33 -44.72
N ASN A 21 -9.11 -6.52 -46.04
CA ASN A 21 -7.86 -6.76 -46.76
C ASN A 21 -7.78 -5.83 -47.99
N PRO A 22 -6.80 -4.91 -48.05
CA PRO A 22 -6.74 -3.90 -49.11
C PRO A 22 -6.31 -4.47 -50.46
N ALA A 23 -5.66 -5.64 -50.46
CA ALA A 23 -5.17 -6.31 -51.66
C ALA A 23 -6.19 -7.29 -52.26
N THR A 24 -6.88 -8.07 -51.43
CA THR A 24 -7.76 -9.17 -51.90
C THR A 24 -9.23 -8.99 -51.57
N GLY A 25 -9.60 -8.01 -50.75
CA GLY A 25 -10.98 -7.78 -50.33
C GLY A 25 -11.84 -7.10 -51.39
N ARG A 26 -13.17 -7.10 -51.16
CA ARG A 26 -14.16 -6.37 -51.99
C ARG A 26 -15.22 -5.73 -51.12
N ASP A 27 -15.62 -4.50 -51.42
CA ASP A 27 -16.57 -3.75 -50.57
C ASP A 27 -18.05 -4.16 -50.73
N ASP A 28 -18.35 -4.94 -51.76
CA ASP A 28 -19.63 -5.63 -51.94
C ASP A 28 -19.69 -7.00 -51.23
N ALA A 29 -18.58 -7.47 -50.62
CA ALA A 29 -18.51 -8.74 -49.89
C ALA A 29 -19.26 -8.72 -48.55
N SER A 30 -19.26 -9.85 -47.84
CA SER A 30 -19.92 -9.99 -46.53
C SER A 30 -19.11 -9.41 -45.36
N GLY A 31 -17.81 -9.17 -45.52
CA GLY A 31 -16.92 -8.74 -44.43
C GLY A 31 -16.48 -9.88 -43.50
N SER A 32 -16.78 -11.14 -43.86
CA SER A 32 -16.30 -12.32 -43.15
C SER A 32 -14.83 -12.61 -43.43
N GLN A 33 -14.20 -13.48 -42.64
CA GLN A 33 -12.80 -13.86 -42.84
C GLN A 33 -12.53 -14.46 -44.24
N SER A 34 -13.49 -15.22 -44.79
CA SER A 34 -13.41 -15.82 -46.12
C SER A 34 -13.72 -14.85 -47.27
N ALA A 35 -14.41 -13.74 -46.97
CA ALA A 35 -14.82 -12.74 -47.94
C ALA A 35 -14.69 -11.32 -47.32
N PRO A 36 -13.45 -10.85 -47.10
CA PRO A 36 -13.19 -9.60 -46.40
C PRO A 36 -13.58 -8.37 -47.23
N TYR A 37 -13.87 -7.27 -46.55
CA TYR A 37 -13.99 -5.95 -47.18
C TYR A 37 -12.65 -5.51 -47.76
N ARG A 38 -12.69 -4.62 -48.76
CA ARG A 38 -11.47 -4.03 -49.31
C ARG A 38 -11.02 -2.84 -48.46
N THR A 39 -11.96 -2.01 -48.03
CA THR A 39 -11.69 -0.73 -47.35
C THR A 39 -12.15 -0.73 -45.90
N ILE A 40 -11.41 0.01 -45.06
CA ILE A 40 -11.78 0.36 -43.69
C ILE A 40 -13.04 1.25 -43.73
N THR A 41 -13.11 2.15 -44.71
CA THR A 41 -14.29 2.99 -44.98
C THR A 41 -15.58 2.17 -45.05
N ARG A 42 -15.56 1.05 -45.78
CA ARG A 42 -16.72 0.15 -45.88
C ARG A 42 -17.03 -0.52 -44.55
N ALA A 43 -16.02 -1.05 -43.87
CA ALA A 43 -16.18 -1.71 -42.58
C ALA A 43 -16.78 -0.78 -41.52
N LEU A 44 -16.29 0.46 -41.43
CA LEU A 44 -16.76 1.46 -40.47
C LEU A 44 -18.22 1.86 -40.69
N ARG A 45 -18.71 1.90 -41.95
CA ARG A 45 -20.14 2.16 -42.24
C ARG A 45 -21.06 1.03 -41.78
N ARG A 46 -20.53 -0.17 -41.56
CA ARG A 46 -21.27 -1.35 -41.08
C ARG A 46 -21.10 -1.59 -39.59
N ALA A 47 -20.06 -1.04 -38.99
CA ALA A 47 -19.73 -1.25 -37.60
C ALA A 47 -20.72 -0.55 -36.67
N THR A 48 -21.04 -1.23 -35.57
CA THR A 48 -21.78 -0.69 -34.42
C THR A 48 -20.97 -0.91 -33.14
N ALA A 49 -21.38 -0.31 -32.03
CA ALA A 49 -20.67 -0.48 -30.75
C ALA A 49 -20.46 -1.98 -30.41
N GLY A 50 -19.23 -2.37 -30.06
CA GLY A 50 -18.82 -3.76 -29.83
C GLY A 50 -18.30 -4.49 -31.08
N THR A 51 -18.32 -3.88 -32.26
CA THR A 51 -17.74 -4.45 -33.49
C THR A 51 -16.21 -4.41 -33.42
N VAL A 52 -15.57 -5.50 -33.84
CA VAL A 52 -14.11 -5.60 -34.03
C VAL A 52 -13.79 -5.65 -35.52
N ILE A 53 -13.01 -4.69 -36.01
CA ILE A 53 -12.52 -4.62 -37.38
C ILE A 53 -11.08 -5.12 -37.41
N GLN A 54 -10.87 -6.30 -37.97
CA GLN A 54 -9.56 -6.93 -38.11
C GLN A 54 -8.94 -6.59 -39.47
N LEU A 55 -7.78 -5.95 -39.45
CA LEU A 55 -7.03 -5.54 -40.64
C LEU A 55 -6.00 -6.60 -41.03
N ALA A 56 -5.89 -6.88 -42.33
CA ALA A 56 -4.82 -7.68 -42.92
C ALA A 56 -3.70 -6.77 -43.45
N ALA A 57 -2.46 -7.28 -43.43
CA ALA A 57 -1.28 -6.53 -43.86
C ALA A 57 -1.46 -5.88 -45.25
N GLY A 58 -1.00 -4.63 -45.38
CA GLY A 58 -1.12 -3.82 -46.59
C GLY A 58 -1.21 -2.33 -46.31
N THR A 59 -1.33 -1.57 -47.38
CA THR A 59 -1.50 -0.11 -47.34
C THR A 59 -2.96 0.25 -47.61
N TYR A 60 -3.57 0.98 -46.70
CA TYR A 60 -4.90 1.56 -46.77
C TYR A 60 -4.77 3.06 -47.06
N SER A 61 -5.12 3.47 -48.27
CA SER A 61 -5.00 4.85 -48.74
C SER A 61 -6.13 5.18 -49.72
N THR A 62 -6.19 6.42 -50.19
CA THR A 62 -7.10 6.81 -51.28
C THR A 62 -6.87 5.98 -52.55
N LYS A 63 -5.62 5.54 -52.81
CA LYS A 63 -5.28 4.65 -53.93
C LYS A 63 -5.88 3.24 -53.78
N THR A 64 -6.14 2.81 -52.55
CA THR A 64 -6.79 1.51 -52.28
C THR A 64 -8.28 1.64 -51.96
N GLY A 65 -8.85 2.85 -52.11
CA GLY A 65 -10.29 3.10 -52.02
C GLY A 65 -10.76 3.76 -50.72
N GLU A 66 -9.85 4.14 -49.80
CA GLU A 66 -10.25 4.80 -48.56
C GLU A 66 -10.78 6.23 -48.79
N THR A 67 -11.75 6.63 -47.98
CA THR A 67 -12.25 8.01 -47.90
C THR A 67 -11.95 8.58 -46.51
N PHE A 68 -11.05 9.56 -46.45
CA PHE A 68 -10.63 10.20 -45.20
C PHE A 68 -11.49 11.44 -44.86
N PRO A 69 -11.66 11.81 -43.57
CA PRO A 69 -11.17 11.09 -42.39
C PRO A 69 -11.93 9.79 -42.12
N LEU A 70 -11.24 8.76 -41.65
CA LEU A 70 -11.84 7.51 -41.19
C LEU A 70 -12.41 7.72 -39.78
N VAL A 71 -13.74 7.70 -39.65
CA VAL A 71 -14.43 7.90 -38.37
C VAL A 71 -14.67 6.57 -37.69
N VAL A 72 -13.91 6.30 -36.63
CA VAL A 72 -14.10 5.12 -35.77
C VAL A 72 -15.17 5.45 -34.74
N GLY A 73 -16.36 4.90 -34.96
CA GLY A 73 -17.54 5.16 -34.14
C GLY A 73 -17.43 4.66 -32.71
N ALA A 74 -18.29 5.19 -31.84
CA ALA A 74 -18.24 4.89 -30.41
C ALA A 74 -18.30 3.37 -30.12
N GLY A 75 -17.36 2.88 -29.31
CA GLY A 75 -17.26 1.47 -28.94
C GLY A 75 -16.79 0.50 -30.04
N VAL A 76 -16.33 1.00 -31.19
CA VAL A 76 -15.77 0.18 -32.27
C VAL A 76 -14.27 -0.02 -32.06
N THR A 77 -13.77 -1.24 -32.25
CA THR A 77 -12.34 -1.58 -32.15
C THR A 77 -11.75 -1.84 -33.53
N VAL A 78 -10.69 -1.12 -33.90
CA VAL A 78 -9.88 -1.40 -35.10
C VAL A 78 -8.56 -2.04 -34.69
N VAL A 79 -8.28 -3.23 -35.21
CA VAL A 79 -7.15 -4.08 -34.81
C VAL A 79 -6.30 -4.43 -36.03
N GLY A 80 -5.04 -4.03 -35.98
CA GLY A 80 -4.01 -4.47 -36.91
C GLY A 80 -3.12 -5.57 -36.32
N ASP A 81 -1.81 -5.30 -36.26
CA ASP A 81 -0.78 -6.16 -35.66
C ASP A 81 -0.10 -5.43 -34.49
N PRO A 82 -0.62 -5.58 -33.26
CA PRO A 82 -0.06 -4.91 -32.09
C PRO A 82 1.34 -5.38 -31.71
N ALA A 83 1.73 -6.60 -32.09
CA ALA A 83 3.04 -7.15 -31.77
C ALA A 83 4.16 -6.42 -32.52
N SER A 84 3.90 -6.04 -33.78
CA SER A 84 4.84 -5.26 -34.61
C SER A 84 4.57 -3.75 -34.61
N LYS A 85 3.60 -3.28 -33.84
CA LYS A 85 3.07 -1.91 -33.88
C LYS A 85 2.65 -1.47 -35.29
N GLY A 86 2.15 -2.40 -36.09
CA GLY A 86 1.63 -2.16 -37.44
C GLY A 86 2.68 -1.94 -38.52
N ASP A 87 3.90 -2.46 -38.39
CA ASP A 87 5.00 -2.31 -39.37
C ASP A 87 4.59 -2.61 -40.83
N ARG A 88 3.72 -3.61 -41.02
CA ARG A 88 3.20 -4.03 -42.35
C ARG A 88 1.76 -3.60 -42.62
N LEU A 89 1.22 -2.68 -41.82
CA LEU A 89 -0.18 -2.24 -41.81
C LEU A 89 -0.26 -0.71 -41.81
N ILE A 90 -0.26 -0.12 -43.00
CA ILE A 90 -0.11 1.32 -43.18
C ILE A 90 -1.47 1.93 -43.51
N ILE A 91 -1.91 2.94 -42.75
CA ILE A 91 -3.04 3.81 -43.09
C ILE A 91 -2.45 5.17 -43.50
N GLU A 92 -2.51 5.49 -44.78
CA GLU A 92 -1.87 6.67 -45.36
C GLU A 92 -2.88 7.58 -46.06
N GLY A 93 -3.05 8.79 -45.53
CA GLY A 93 -3.90 9.82 -46.10
C GLY A 93 -4.45 10.78 -45.05
N GLY A 94 -5.30 11.71 -45.49
CA GLY A 94 -5.94 12.69 -44.63
C GLY A 94 -7.09 13.36 -45.36
N GLY A 95 -8.11 13.78 -44.63
CA GLY A 95 -9.27 14.48 -45.17
C GLY A 95 -9.68 15.66 -44.29
N ASP A 96 -10.46 16.58 -44.85
CA ASP A 96 -10.89 17.77 -44.13
C ASP A 96 -11.86 17.43 -43.00
N TYR A 97 -11.54 17.92 -41.80
CA TYR A 97 -12.39 17.86 -40.63
C TYR A 97 -12.55 19.26 -40.03
N LEU A 98 -13.79 19.70 -39.85
CA LEU A 98 -14.09 20.95 -39.15
C LEU A 98 -14.33 20.63 -37.67
N SER A 99 -13.35 20.93 -36.82
CA SER A 99 -13.45 20.70 -35.38
C SER A 99 -14.45 21.68 -34.73
N PRO A 100 -15.35 21.22 -33.84
CA PRO A 100 -16.17 22.08 -33.01
C PRO A 100 -15.39 23.00 -32.06
N THR A 101 -14.20 22.58 -31.59
CA THR A 101 -13.39 23.33 -30.62
C THR A 101 -12.13 23.98 -31.22
N PHE A 102 -11.88 23.75 -32.51
CA PHE A 102 -10.72 24.22 -33.28
C PHE A 102 -11.10 24.72 -34.68
N ALA A 103 -10.10 24.97 -35.52
CA ALA A 103 -10.27 25.28 -36.94
C ALA A 103 -10.36 23.99 -37.78
N ARG A 104 -10.48 24.15 -39.10
CA ARG A 104 -10.36 23.05 -40.06
C ARG A 104 -9.00 22.37 -39.94
N GLN A 105 -8.97 21.04 -39.95
CA GLN A 105 -7.79 20.19 -39.82
C GLN A 105 -7.80 19.10 -40.89
N SER A 106 -6.63 18.64 -41.33
CA SER A 106 -6.52 17.43 -42.17
C SER A 106 -6.29 16.22 -41.27
N VAL A 107 -7.26 15.30 -41.20
CA VAL A 107 -7.27 14.18 -40.24
C VAL A 107 -7.28 12.84 -40.98
N THR A 108 -6.44 11.89 -40.56
CA THR A 108 -6.51 10.50 -41.06
C THR A 108 -7.62 9.73 -40.35
N LEU A 109 -7.61 9.71 -39.02
CA LEU A 109 -8.57 8.97 -38.20
C LEU A 109 -9.21 9.87 -37.16
N ARG A 110 -10.53 9.81 -37.00
CA ARG A 110 -11.26 10.44 -35.90
C ARG A 110 -11.85 9.35 -35.01
N LEU A 111 -11.52 9.35 -33.73
CA LEU A 111 -12.01 8.35 -32.78
C LEU A 111 -13.07 8.99 -31.88
N GLU A 112 -14.22 8.33 -31.75
CA GLU A 112 -15.29 8.67 -30.81
C GLU A 112 -15.11 7.96 -29.47
N ASP A 113 -15.98 8.25 -28.50
CA ASP A 113 -15.89 7.69 -27.15
C ASP A 113 -15.91 6.16 -27.16
N LYS A 114 -15.07 5.53 -26.32
CA LYS A 114 -14.85 4.06 -26.28
C LYS A 114 -14.30 3.43 -27.57
N ALA A 115 -13.99 4.20 -28.62
CA ALA A 115 -13.36 3.64 -29.80
C ALA A 115 -11.93 3.17 -29.48
N GLU A 116 -11.51 2.05 -30.05
CA GLU A 116 -10.14 1.55 -29.91
C GLU A 116 -9.43 1.49 -31.26
N LEU A 117 -8.16 1.89 -31.28
CA LEU A 117 -7.25 1.67 -32.39
C LEU A 117 -5.97 1.00 -31.88
N ARG A 118 -5.61 -0.15 -32.44
CA ARG A 118 -4.36 -0.83 -32.07
C ARG A 118 -3.64 -1.51 -33.20
N GLY A 119 -2.31 -1.47 -33.18
CA GLY A 119 -1.47 -2.25 -34.09
C GLY A 119 -1.40 -1.75 -35.53
N VAL A 120 -1.47 -0.43 -35.76
CA VAL A 120 -1.39 0.14 -37.12
C VAL A 120 -0.29 1.19 -37.22
N THR A 121 0.25 1.37 -38.43
CA THR A 121 1.08 2.53 -38.80
C THR A 121 0.19 3.59 -39.45
N VAL A 122 0.20 4.82 -38.96
CA VAL A 122 -0.57 5.95 -39.48
C VAL A 122 0.38 7.00 -40.05
N ILE A 123 0.05 7.47 -41.26
CA ILE A 123 0.85 8.43 -42.02
C ILE A 123 -0.08 9.51 -42.58
N ASN A 124 0.23 10.78 -42.27
CA ASN A 124 -0.45 11.93 -42.84
C ASN A 124 0.56 12.98 -43.33
N PRO A 125 1.01 12.88 -44.60
CA PRO A 125 2.14 13.69 -45.10
C PRO A 125 1.79 15.17 -45.31
N GLN A 126 0.55 15.59 -45.04
CA GLN A 126 0.18 17.00 -45.14
C GLN A 126 0.96 17.84 -44.12
N PRO A 127 1.38 19.08 -44.43
CA PRO A 127 2.20 19.91 -43.54
C PRO A 127 1.63 20.19 -42.13
N GLN A 128 0.32 19.99 -41.93
CA GLN A 128 -0.37 19.99 -40.64
C GLN A 128 -1.31 18.77 -40.49
N GLY A 129 -0.97 17.69 -41.19
CA GLY A 129 -1.73 16.45 -41.18
C GLY A 129 -1.72 15.82 -39.80
N THR A 130 -2.91 15.60 -39.24
CA THR A 130 -3.10 14.87 -37.99
C THR A 130 -3.34 13.40 -38.29
N GLY A 131 -2.59 12.51 -37.63
CA GLY A 131 -2.84 11.08 -37.70
C GLY A 131 -4.18 10.72 -37.06
N VAL A 132 -4.29 10.88 -35.74
CA VAL A 132 -5.55 10.63 -35.00
C VAL A 132 -6.04 11.89 -34.30
N TRP A 133 -7.31 12.20 -34.49
CA TRP A 133 -8.03 13.29 -33.81
C TRP A 133 -9.00 12.74 -32.77
N LEU A 134 -8.91 13.26 -31.56
CA LEU A 134 -9.71 12.89 -30.39
C LEU A 134 -10.35 14.15 -29.80
N GLU A 135 -11.67 14.20 -29.79
CA GLU A 135 -12.42 15.36 -29.33
C GLU A 135 -13.66 14.90 -28.56
N GLY A 136 -13.66 15.10 -27.25
CA GLY A 136 -14.72 14.63 -26.35
C GLY A 136 -15.77 15.68 -26.04
N ALA A 137 -17.03 15.28 -25.95
CA ALA A 137 -18.13 16.09 -25.40
C ALA A 137 -18.15 16.04 -23.87
N THR A 138 -18.64 17.09 -23.22
CA THR A 138 -18.69 17.21 -21.76
C THR A 138 -19.41 16.02 -21.11
N GLY A 139 -18.71 15.26 -20.25
CA GLY A 139 -19.31 14.25 -19.38
C GLY A 139 -19.29 12.80 -19.87
N ALA A 140 -18.59 12.47 -20.95
CA ALA A 140 -18.52 11.09 -21.46
C ALA A 140 -17.27 10.31 -20.97
N ASN A 141 -17.53 9.22 -20.25
CA ASN A 141 -16.63 8.13 -19.87
C ASN A 141 -17.36 6.83 -20.30
N PRO A 142 -16.71 5.77 -20.85
CA PRO A 142 -15.28 5.60 -21.16
C PRO A 142 -14.68 6.29 -22.39
N ALA A 143 -13.38 6.55 -22.26
CA ALA A 143 -12.55 7.25 -23.23
C ALA A 143 -12.10 6.36 -24.40
N ALA A 144 -11.76 6.99 -25.52
CA ALA A 144 -11.12 6.31 -26.65
C ALA A 144 -9.70 5.84 -26.29
N ARG A 145 -9.26 4.75 -26.91
CA ARG A 145 -7.95 4.13 -26.66
C ARG A 145 -7.14 3.98 -27.95
N VAL A 146 -5.88 4.38 -27.90
CA VAL A 146 -4.91 4.19 -28.98
C VAL A 146 -3.71 3.46 -28.42
N ALA A 147 -3.47 2.22 -28.85
CA ALA A 147 -2.45 1.37 -28.26
C ALA A 147 -1.56 0.68 -29.29
N GLN A 148 -0.24 0.59 -29.04
CA GLN A 148 0.68 -0.21 -29.87
C GLN A 148 0.61 0.17 -31.36
N CYS A 149 0.53 1.47 -31.66
CA CYS A 149 0.52 2.00 -33.02
C CYS A 149 1.83 2.73 -33.33
N THR A 150 2.10 2.93 -34.62
CA THR A 150 3.19 3.77 -35.12
C THR A 150 2.61 5.00 -35.81
N PHE A 151 3.06 6.20 -35.47
CA PHE A 151 2.69 7.46 -36.11
C PHE A 151 3.95 8.06 -36.72
N THR A 152 4.00 8.12 -38.05
CA THR A 152 5.19 8.59 -38.75
C THR A 152 4.89 9.44 -39.95
N ARG A 153 5.78 10.41 -40.22
CA ARG A 153 5.62 11.40 -41.30
C ARG A 153 4.26 12.13 -41.24
N CYS A 154 3.74 12.34 -40.03
CA CYS A 154 2.59 13.19 -39.78
C CYS A 154 3.06 14.63 -39.48
N GLY A 155 2.16 15.60 -39.65
CA GLY A 155 2.31 16.89 -38.97
C GLY A 155 2.26 16.69 -37.47
N GLN A 156 1.11 16.19 -37.00
CA GLN A 156 0.87 15.81 -35.61
C GLN A 156 0.45 14.34 -35.55
N GLY A 157 1.08 13.53 -34.70
CA GLY A 157 0.73 12.11 -34.57
C GLY A 157 -0.69 11.92 -34.02
N ILE A 158 -0.90 12.36 -32.79
CA ILE A 158 -2.22 12.36 -32.13
C ILE A 158 -2.54 13.75 -31.56
N VAL A 159 -3.78 14.19 -31.73
CA VAL A 159 -4.33 15.40 -31.10
C VAL A 159 -5.53 15.04 -30.24
N ALA A 160 -5.50 15.47 -28.98
CA ALA A 160 -6.61 15.39 -28.04
C ALA A 160 -7.06 16.78 -27.59
N THR A 161 -8.35 17.10 -27.73
CA THR A 161 -8.88 18.42 -27.43
C THR A 161 -10.28 18.36 -26.78
N GLY A 162 -10.87 19.52 -26.51
CA GLY A 162 -12.16 19.65 -25.85
C GLY A 162 -12.08 19.09 -24.44
N SER A 163 -12.96 18.13 -24.12
CA SER A 163 -12.97 17.39 -22.86
C SER A 163 -12.50 15.94 -22.99
N ALA A 164 -11.72 15.62 -24.02
CA ALA A 164 -11.25 14.26 -24.28
C ALA A 164 -10.41 13.70 -23.12
N LEU A 165 -10.61 12.40 -22.83
CA LEU A 165 -9.90 11.66 -21.77
C LEU A 165 -9.13 10.42 -22.28
N PRO A 166 -8.48 10.45 -23.46
CA PRO A 166 -8.03 9.23 -24.14
C PRO A 166 -6.90 8.50 -23.41
N GLU A 167 -6.82 7.18 -23.56
CA GLU A 167 -5.62 6.39 -23.22
C GLU A 167 -4.76 6.22 -24.47
N ILE A 168 -3.51 6.67 -24.42
CA ILE A 168 -2.52 6.53 -25.50
C ILE A 168 -1.34 5.74 -24.93
N ALA A 169 -1.22 4.48 -25.34
CA ALA A 169 -0.30 3.53 -24.71
C ALA A 169 0.62 2.82 -25.70
N ASP A 170 1.89 2.63 -25.32
CA ASP A 170 2.86 1.80 -26.03
C ASP A 170 3.02 2.13 -27.53
N CYS A 171 2.77 3.38 -27.93
CA CYS A 171 2.88 3.84 -29.32
C CYS A 171 4.29 4.35 -29.66
N LEU A 172 4.63 4.34 -30.95
CA LEU A 172 5.85 4.93 -31.51
C LEU A 172 5.48 6.18 -32.33
N PHE A 173 6.09 7.32 -32.03
CA PHE A 173 5.95 8.57 -32.76
C PHE A 173 7.30 8.93 -33.35
N GLN A 174 7.44 8.92 -34.67
CA GLN A 174 8.73 9.18 -35.31
C GLN A 174 8.64 10.04 -36.57
N GLN A 175 9.57 10.98 -36.74
CA GLN A 175 9.65 11.83 -37.94
C GLN A 175 8.39 12.67 -38.17
N ASN A 176 7.74 13.12 -37.08
CA ASN A 176 6.58 14.00 -37.15
C ASN A 176 7.04 15.47 -37.15
N THR A 177 6.52 16.28 -38.08
CA THR A 177 7.07 17.60 -38.38
C THR A 177 6.68 18.69 -37.37
N VAL A 178 5.60 18.49 -36.61
CA VAL A 178 5.14 19.43 -35.57
C VAL A 178 5.19 18.78 -34.19
N SER A 179 4.46 17.69 -33.97
CA SER A 179 4.47 17.01 -32.68
C SER A 179 4.19 15.51 -32.77
N GLY A 180 4.68 14.75 -31.79
CA GLY A 180 4.20 13.38 -31.56
C GLY A 180 2.77 13.39 -31.05
N ILE A 181 2.57 13.99 -29.87
CA ILE A 181 1.27 14.04 -29.18
C ILE A 181 0.97 15.49 -28.77
N SER A 182 -0.27 15.94 -28.99
CA SER A 182 -0.74 17.27 -28.59
C SER A 182 -2.03 17.18 -27.77
N PHE A 183 -2.06 17.83 -26.61
CA PHE A 183 -3.28 18.04 -25.82
C PHE A 183 -3.56 19.53 -25.68
N SER A 184 -4.82 19.91 -25.83
CA SER A 184 -5.30 21.29 -25.68
C SER A 184 -6.65 21.38 -24.99
N ARG A 185 -7.10 22.61 -24.72
CA ARG A 185 -8.35 22.93 -24.02
C ARG A 185 -8.41 22.28 -22.64
N ASN A 186 -9.33 21.35 -22.41
CA ASN A 186 -9.57 20.69 -21.11
C ASN A 186 -9.30 19.18 -21.18
N ALA A 187 -8.50 18.71 -22.14
CA ALA A 187 -8.16 17.29 -22.27
C ALA A 187 -7.27 16.80 -21.11
N LYS A 188 -7.55 15.61 -20.56
CA LYS A 188 -6.89 15.09 -19.34
C LYS A 188 -6.52 13.60 -19.36
N GLY A 189 -6.58 12.94 -20.51
CA GLY A 189 -6.26 11.52 -20.68
C GLY A 189 -4.86 11.06 -20.24
N GLU A 190 -4.50 9.84 -20.62
CA GLU A 190 -3.29 9.14 -20.17
C GLU A 190 -2.31 8.88 -21.31
N LEU A 191 -1.03 9.18 -21.09
CA LEU A 191 0.08 8.91 -22.01
C LEU A 191 1.02 7.90 -21.34
N LEU A 192 1.00 6.65 -21.79
CA LEU A 192 1.67 5.54 -21.12
C LEU A 192 2.72 4.88 -22.03
N ARG A 193 3.99 4.87 -21.63
CA ARG A 193 5.08 4.10 -22.29
C ARG A 193 5.23 4.37 -23.79
N ASN A 194 4.93 5.58 -24.23
CA ASN A 194 5.11 5.97 -25.63
C ASN A 194 6.57 6.34 -25.91
N LEU A 195 7.02 6.10 -27.14
CA LEU A 195 8.33 6.55 -27.63
C LEU A 195 8.12 7.67 -28.64
N CYS A 196 8.56 8.89 -28.33
CA CYS A 196 8.64 10.00 -29.27
C CYS A 196 10.10 10.23 -29.67
N GLN A 197 10.41 10.08 -30.95
CA GLN A 197 11.76 10.29 -31.48
C GLN A 197 11.78 11.05 -32.80
N GLN A 198 12.82 11.85 -33.04
CA GLN A 198 13.00 12.56 -34.31
C GLN A 198 11.78 13.43 -34.68
N THR A 199 11.06 13.99 -33.70
CA THR A 199 9.96 14.94 -33.94
C THR A 199 10.39 16.37 -33.60
N ALA A 200 9.65 17.38 -34.09
CA ALA A 200 9.90 18.75 -33.68
C ALA A 200 9.62 18.96 -32.19
N THR A 201 8.46 18.51 -31.71
CA THR A 201 8.17 18.40 -30.27
C THR A 201 7.68 17.00 -29.96
N GLY A 202 8.17 16.38 -28.88
CA GLY A 202 7.70 15.06 -28.49
C GLY A 202 6.25 15.10 -27.99
N ILE A 203 5.99 15.87 -26.93
CA ILE A 203 4.65 16.09 -26.35
C ILE A 203 4.39 17.59 -26.14
N THR A 204 3.22 18.07 -26.56
CA THR A 204 2.77 19.46 -26.37
C THR A 204 1.48 19.51 -25.55
N LEU A 205 1.46 20.29 -24.48
CA LEU A 205 0.32 20.48 -23.57
C LEU A 205 0.00 21.97 -23.41
N SER A 206 -1.26 22.36 -23.63
CA SER A 206 -1.69 23.76 -23.55
C SER A 206 -2.98 23.96 -22.76
N ASP A 207 -3.41 25.22 -22.61
CA ASP A 207 -4.67 25.63 -21.99
C ASP A 207 -4.85 25.08 -20.56
N ASN A 208 -5.92 24.34 -20.25
CA ASN A 208 -6.21 23.78 -18.92
C ASN A 208 -6.04 22.25 -18.91
N THR A 209 -5.15 21.73 -19.76
CA THR A 209 -4.92 20.28 -19.85
C THR A 209 -4.28 19.74 -18.58
N ALA A 210 -4.63 18.53 -18.21
CA ALA A 210 -4.05 17.85 -17.04
C ALA A 210 -3.88 16.35 -17.26
N PRO A 211 -3.20 15.91 -18.34
CA PRO A 211 -2.98 14.49 -18.58
C PRO A 211 -1.97 13.88 -17.62
N LEU A 212 -2.06 12.57 -17.45
CA LEU A 212 -1.06 11.76 -16.77
C LEU A 212 -0.03 11.23 -17.79
N LEU A 213 1.25 11.49 -17.56
CA LEU A 213 2.36 11.02 -18.38
C LEU A 213 3.19 10.01 -17.58
N VAL A 214 3.15 8.73 -17.94
CA VAL A 214 3.91 7.67 -17.25
C VAL A 214 4.81 6.90 -18.19
N GLY A 215 6.11 6.81 -17.86
CA GLY A 215 7.03 5.89 -18.53
C GLY A 215 7.32 6.23 -20.00
N ASN A 216 6.97 7.43 -20.46
CA ASN A 216 7.22 7.83 -21.85
C ASN A 216 8.69 8.14 -22.06
N ARG A 217 9.19 7.82 -23.25
CA ARG A 217 10.57 8.08 -23.68
C ARG A 217 10.56 9.11 -24.81
N LEU A 218 11.20 10.26 -24.59
CA LEU A 218 11.26 11.38 -25.52
C LEU A 218 12.72 11.69 -25.85
N VAL A 219 13.17 11.20 -27.00
CA VAL A 219 14.60 11.14 -27.34
C VAL A 219 14.86 11.65 -28.75
N GLN A 220 15.94 12.43 -28.96
CA GLN A 220 16.31 12.94 -30.29
C GLN A 220 15.20 13.78 -30.97
N ASN A 221 14.32 14.41 -30.20
CA ASN A 221 13.41 15.42 -30.73
C ASN A 221 14.11 16.78 -30.71
N ARG A 222 13.55 17.80 -31.37
CA ARG A 222 14.05 19.18 -31.16
C ARG A 222 13.75 19.62 -29.73
N VAL A 223 12.49 19.49 -29.27
CA VAL A 223 12.10 19.69 -27.85
C VAL A 223 11.40 18.45 -27.33
N GLY A 224 11.70 18.04 -26.09
CA GLY A 224 11.05 16.89 -25.45
C GLY A 224 9.57 17.16 -25.14
N ILE A 225 9.31 17.97 -24.11
CA ILE A 225 7.96 18.30 -23.61
C ILE A 225 7.79 19.82 -23.55
N VAL A 226 6.67 20.32 -24.10
CA VAL A 226 6.26 21.73 -23.97
C VAL A 226 4.94 21.80 -23.20
N ILE A 227 4.91 22.59 -22.12
CA ILE A 227 3.74 22.80 -21.27
C ILE A 227 3.46 24.31 -21.18
N SER A 228 2.23 24.71 -21.46
CA SER A 228 1.83 26.11 -21.61
C SER A 228 0.44 26.39 -21.05
N GLY A 229 0.09 27.68 -20.92
CA GLY A 229 -1.22 28.09 -20.43
C GLY A 229 -1.36 27.85 -18.93
N ASN A 230 -2.45 27.20 -18.51
CA ASN A 230 -2.72 26.77 -17.14
C ASN A 230 -2.59 25.24 -16.99
N ALA A 231 -1.85 24.57 -17.88
CA ALA A 231 -1.78 23.11 -17.90
C ALA A 231 -1.10 22.57 -16.62
N ARG A 232 -1.67 21.49 -16.07
CA ARG A 232 -1.24 20.84 -14.82
C ARG A 232 -1.08 19.32 -15.00
N PRO A 233 -0.23 18.85 -15.93
CA PRO A 233 0.00 17.43 -16.10
C PRO A 233 0.76 16.82 -14.93
N VAL A 234 0.65 15.51 -14.79
CA VAL A 234 1.40 14.73 -13.80
C VAL A 234 2.43 13.88 -14.52
N LEU A 235 3.71 14.05 -14.19
CA LEU A 235 4.81 13.34 -14.87
C LEU A 235 5.44 12.32 -13.93
N ARG A 236 5.41 11.03 -14.32
CA ARG A 236 6.06 9.94 -13.59
C ARG A 236 6.95 9.07 -14.46
N ASN A 237 8.17 8.80 -14.01
CA ASN A 237 9.10 7.86 -14.63
C ASN A 237 9.33 8.08 -16.14
N ASN A 238 9.20 9.32 -16.63
CA ASN A 238 9.46 9.63 -18.03
C ASN A 238 10.97 9.81 -18.24
N VAL A 239 11.46 9.42 -19.42
CA VAL A 239 12.86 9.59 -19.83
C VAL A 239 12.91 10.60 -20.97
N VAL A 240 13.48 11.77 -20.71
CA VAL A 240 13.58 12.89 -21.65
C VAL A 240 15.06 13.24 -21.84
N GLU A 241 15.65 12.70 -22.89
CA GLU A 241 17.10 12.78 -23.06
C GLU A 241 17.52 13.03 -24.50
N ARG A 242 18.69 13.66 -24.70
CA ARG A 242 19.31 13.83 -26.02
C ARG A 242 18.39 14.55 -27.02
N ASN A 243 17.55 15.47 -26.55
CA ASN A 243 16.79 16.36 -27.43
C ASN A 243 17.68 17.54 -27.87
N GLY A 244 17.45 18.08 -29.07
CA GLY A 244 18.32 19.07 -29.71
C GLY A 244 18.36 20.43 -29.00
N GLU A 245 17.25 20.84 -28.39
CA GLU A 245 17.10 22.08 -27.63
C GLU A 245 16.81 21.73 -26.16
N ASP A 246 15.56 21.82 -25.71
CA ASP A 246 15.20 21.65 -24.30
C ASP A 246 14.55 20.29 -24.02
N GLY A 247 14.75 19.77 -22.82
CA GLY A 247 14.06 18.57 -22.31
C GLY A 247 12.60 18.88 -21.96
N LEU A 248 12.38 19.68 -20.90
CA LEU A 248 11.07 20.18 -20.49
C LEU A 248 11.03 21.72 -20.59
N VAL A 249 9.99 22.26 -21.20
CA VAL A 249 9.72 23.71 -21.26
C VAL A 249 8.36 24.01 -20.63
N THR A 250 8.34 24.89 -19.62
CA THR A 250 7.10 25.39 -19.01
C THR A 250 6.94 26.89 -19.24
N VAL A 251 5.76 27.33 -19.69
CA VAL A 251 5.47 28.74 -20.04
C VAL A 251 4.11 29.16 -19.49
N GLY A 252 3.95 30.45 -19.16
CA GLY A 252 2.70 31.01 -18.65
C GLY A 252 2.46 30.62 -17.19
N ASN A 253 1.29 30.04 -16.91
CA ASN A 253 0.88 29.56 -15.57
C ASN A 253 0.97 28.03 -15.46
N ALA A 254 1.71 27.39 -16.36
CA ALA A 254 1.89 25.94 -16.36
C ALA A 254 2.47 25.47 -15.02
N ALA A 255 1.89 24.43 -14.44
CA ALA A 255 2.30 23.90 -13.15
C ALA A 255 2.29 22.36 -13.19
N PRO A 256 3.26 21.74 -13.89
CA PRO A 256 3.40 20.30 -13.88
C PRO A 256 3.71 19.76 -12.48
N ASP A 257 3.12 18.62 -12.14
CA ASP A 257 3.50 17.84 -10.97
C ASP A 257 4.72 16.97 -11.34
N LEU A 258 5.91 17.44 -10.94
CA LEU A 258 7.18 16.73 -11.06
C LEU A 258 7.48 15.90 -9.79
N GLY A 259 6.46 15.40 -9.10
CA GLY A 259 6.61 14.57 -7.93
C GLY A 259 6.28 15.29 -6.63
N LYS A 260 5.90 14.49 -5.64
CA LYS A 260 5.62 14.89 -4.26
C LYS A 260 6.47 14.04 -3.31
N PRO A 261 6.77 14.48 -2.08
CA PRO A 261 7.56 13.69 -1.12
C PRO A 261 7.13 12.22 -1.05
N GLN A 262 5.82 12.00 -0.96
CA GLN A 262 5.13 10.71 -0.87
C GLN A 262 4.88 9.98 -2.20
N ASP A 263 5.08 10.65 -3.35
CA ASP A 263 4.93 10.07 -4.68
C ASP A 263 5.98 10.71 -5.63
N PRO A 264 7.22 10.18 -5.60
CA PRO A 264 8.32 10.78 -6.34
C PRO A 264 8.06 10.76 -7.84
N GLY A 265 8.55 11.80 -8.51
CA GLY A 265 8.44 11.94 -9.95
C GLY A 265 9.16 10.83 -10.70
N GLY A 266 10.39 10.48 -10.30
CA GLY A 266 11.18 9.43 -10.96
C GLY A 266 11.55 9.77 -12.42
N ASN A 267 11.32 11.01 -12.87
CA ASN A 267 11.61 11.41 -14.24
C ASN A 267 13.10 11.65 -14.43
N VAL A 268 13.59 11.41 -15.64
CA VAL A 268 14.98 11.67 -16.05
C VAL A 268 14.96 12.74 -17.12
N PHE A 269 15.60 13.88 -16.84
CA PHE A 269 15.87 14.93 -17.81
C PHE A 269 17.38 15.11 -17.89
N GLN A 270 18.00 14.61 -18.96
CA GLN A 270 19.46 14.61 -19.08
C GLN A 270 19.94 14.78 -20.52
N ASN A 271 21.11 15.38 -20.70
CA ASN A 271 21.79 15.47 -21.98
C ASN A 271 20.95 16.14 -23.09
N ASN A 272 20.01 17.02 -22.75
CA ASN A 272 19.28 17.83 -23.74
C ASN A 272 20.11 19.06 -24.12
N GLY A 273 20.06 19.56 -25.35
CA GLY A 273 20.98 20.57 -25.88
C GLY A 273 21.10 21.86 -25.05
N ALA A 274 20.05 22.67 -25.04
CA ALA A 274 20.00 23.98 -24.40
C ALA A 274 19.73 23.92 -22.89
N ALA A 275 18.74 23.14 -22.44
CA ALA A 275 18.44 22.93 -21.01
C ALA A 275 17.75 21.58 -20.78
N ASP A 276 17.98 20.98 -19.62
CA ASP A 276 17.20 19.79 -19.22
C ASP A 276 15.79 20.20 -18.78
N VAL A 277 15.68 21.31 -18.06
CA VAL A 277 14.42 21.95 -17.70
C VAL A 277 14.51 23.46 -17.89
N ARG A 278 13.60 24.03 -18.66
CA ARG A 278 13.40 25.47 -18.81
C ARG A 278 12.10 25.87 -18.13
N ASN A 279 12.20 26.56 -16.99
CA ASN A 279 11.03 27.12 -16.32
C ASN A 279 10.91 28.62 -16.64
N SER A 280 9.97 28.94 -17.53
CA SER A 280 9.61 30.32 -17.90
C SER A 280 8.28 30.75 -17.27
N THR A 281 7.92 30.17 -16.11
CA THR A 281 6.72 30.54 -15.34
C THR A 281 7.09 31.39 -14.13
N SER A 282 6.12 32.11 -13.57
CA SER A 282 6.30 32.88 -12.33
C SER A 282 6.29 32.02 -11.05
N ALA A 283 5.98 30.73 -11.17
CA ALA A 283 5.92 29.77 -10.06
C ALA A 283 7.22 28.97 -9.93
N VAL A 284 7.61 28.68 -8.69
CA VAL A 284 8.66 27.68 -8.42
C VAL A 284 8.04 26.30 -8.65
N LEU A 285 8.69 25.47 -9.46
CA LEU A 285 8.30 24.07 -9.63
C LEU A 285 9.00 23.22 -8.56
N ALA A 286 8.27 22.34 -7.90
CA ALA A 286 8.84 21.37 -6.97
C ALA A 286 9.27 20.11 -7.76
N SER A 287 10.54 19.74 -7.65
CA SER A 287 11.09 18.49 -8.18
C SER A 287 11.35 17.53 -7.03
N VAL A 288 10.63 16.40 -7.01
CA VAL A 288 10.84 15.36 -5.99
C VAL A 288 11.24 14.06 -6.66
N GLY A 289 12.45 13.57 -6.36
CA GLY A 289 12.94 12.27 -6.84
C GLY A 289 13.11 12.18 -8.36
N ASN A 290 13.36 13.29 -9.05
CA ASN A 290 13.75 13.30 -10.46
C ASN A 290 15.27 13.41 -10.61
N GLN A 291 15.79 12.87 -11.71
CA GLN A 291 17.17 13.06 -12.14
C GLN A 291 17.22 14.26 -13.09
N ILE A 292 17.60 15.42 -12.55
CA ILE A 292 17.76 16.67 -13.29
C ILE A 292 19.08 17.29 -12.84
N ASN A 293 19.93 17.67 -13.79
CA ASN A 293 21.15 18.41 -13.45
C ASN A 293 20.79 19.86 -13.07
N PRO A 294 21.04 20.31 -11.82
CA PRO A 294 20.68 21.66 -11.39
C PRO A 294 21.33 22.78 -12.24
N THR A 295 22.51 22.54 -12.81
CA THR A 295 23.19 23.52 -13.68
C THR A 295 22.58 23.61 -15.07
N ARG A 296 21.73 22.65 -15.44
CA ARG A 296 21.01 22.61 -16.71
C ARG A 296 19.53 23.01 -16.54
N VAL A 297 19.20 23.65 -15.42
CA VAL A 297 17.92 24.33 -15.22
C VAL A 297 18.05 25.77 -15.71
N ASN A 298 17.28 26.12 -16.75
CA ASN A 298 17.30 27.44 -17.35
C ASN A 298 16.07 28.25 -16.90
N LEU A 299 16.32 29.43 -16.36
CA LEU A 299 15.31 30.45 -16.11
C LEU A 299 15.22 31.29 -17.38
N GLY A 300 14.09 31.24 -18.09
CA GLY A 300 13.91 32.04 -19.31
C GLY A 300 14.12 33.54 -19.06
N ALA A 301 14.10 34.36 -20.12
CA ALA A 301 14.40 35.81 -20.06
C ALA A 301 13.35 36.67 -19.32
N LEU A 302 12.44 36.08 -18.55
CA LEU A 302 11.41 36.82 -17.80
C LEU A 302 11.96 37.28 -16.45
N PRO A 303 11.81 38.58 -16.09
CA PRO A 303 12.28 39.13 -14.81
C PRO A 303 11.68 38.45 -13.57
N SER A 304 10.55 37.76 -13.71
CA SER A 304 9.79 37.08 -12.66
C SER A 304 9.90 35.56 -12.71
N ALA A 305 10.69 34.98 -13.62
CA ALA A 305 10.87 33.54 -13.70
C ALA A 305 11.48 32.99 -12.40
N LYS A 306 10.87 31.94 -11.84
CA LYS A 306 11.35 31.28 -10.62
C LYS A 306 11.90 29.89 -10.92
N GLY A 307 12.85 29.44 -10.10
CA GLY A 307 13.61 28.20 -10.32
C GLY A 307 12.84 26.91 -10.10
N LEU A 308 13.63 25.84 -10.07
CA LEU A 308 13.21 24.51 -9.67
C LEU A 308 13.69 24.28 -8.24
N GLU A 309 12.78 23.91 -7.33
CA GLU A 309 13.12 23.54 -5.96
C GLU A 309 13.26 22.01 -5.87
N PHE A 310 14.44 21.54 -5.48
CA PHE A 310 14.70 20.12 -5.27
C PHE A 310 14.28 19.72 -3.86
N ILE A 311 13.23 18.92 -3.76
CA ILE A 311 12.67 18.46 -2.49
C ILE A 311 12.99 16.97 -2.32
N ALA A 312 13.52 16.61 -1.15
CA ALA A 312 13.79 15.22 -0.81
C ALA A 312 12.47 14.42 -0.74
N SER A 313 12.49 13.20 -1.30
CA SER A 313 11.36 12.28 -1.21
C SER A 313 11.33 11.55 0.12
N THR A 314 10.13 11.25 0.64
CA THR A 314 9.91 10.35 1.78
C THR A 314 9.88 8.86 1.39
N VAL A 315 10.02 8.53 0.09
CA VAL A 315 9.91 7.18 -0.51
C VAL A 315 11.16 6.75 -1.29
N ALA A 316 12.11 7.66 -1.58
CA ALA A 316 13.20 7.45 -2.56
C ALA A 316 14.27 6.38 -2.24
N ALA A 317 14.05 5.49 -1.28
CA ALA A 317 14.88 4.30 -1.09
C ALA A 317 14.35 3.03 -1.83
N GLN A 318 13.36 3.15 -2.72
CA GLN A 318 12.74 1.98 -3.39
C GLN A 318 12.92 1.87 -4.92
N ILE A 319 13.80 2.66 -5.57
CA ILE A 319 14.06 2.44 -7.00
C ILE A 319 15.19 1.42 -7.17
N ARG A 320 14.84 0.14 -7.27
CA ARG A 320 15.68 -0.83 -8.00
C ARG A 320 15.50 -0.58 -9.50
N PRO A 321 16.55 -0.70 -10.34
CA PRO A 321 16.37 -0.74 -11.79
C PRO A 321 15.43 -1.89 -12.15
N ILE A 322 14.39 -1.57 -12.92
CA ILE A 322 13.44 -2.54 -13.47
C ILE A 322 14.28 -3.47 -14.36
N SER A 323 14.46 -4.72 -13.93
CA SER A 323 14.99 -5.75 -14.82
C SER A 323 13.95 -6.00 -15.92
N PRO A 324 14.35 -6.23 -17.19
CA PRO A 324 13.41 -6.56 -18.25
C PRO A 324 12.53 -7.75 -17.81
N PRO A 325 11.27 -7.82 -18.28
CA PRO A 325 10.36 -8.87 -17.85
C PRO A 325 11.00 -10.24 -18.14
N GLN A 326 11.41 -10.94 -17.08
CA GLN A 326 11.66 -12.37 -17.20
C GLN A 326 10.31 -13.02 -17.52
N PRO A 327 10.24 -13.96 -18.49
CA PRO A 327 9.06 -14.77 -18.67
C PRO A 327 8.75 -15.45 -17.33
N GLN A 328 7.62 -15.09 -16.74
CA GLN A 328 7.14 -15.76 -15.53
C GLN A 328 7.01 -17.26 -15.87
N PRO A 329 7.57 -18.17 -15.06
CA PRO A 329 7.18 -19.57 -15.16
C PRO A 329 5.66 -19.62 -15.00
N ARG A 330 4.98 -20.36 -15.90
CA ARG A 330 3.53 -20.60 -15.78
C ARG A 330 3.23 -20.99 -14.34
N PRO A 331 2.15 -20.48 -13.73
CA PRO A 331 1.68 -20.97 -12.44
C PRO A 331 1.62 -22.49 -12.49
N VAL A 332 2.38 -23.16 -11.62
CA VAL A 332 2.12 -24.57 -11.33
C VAL A 332 0.72 -24.60 -10.73
N PRO A 333 -0.24 -25.36 -11.30
CA PRO A 333 -1.59 -25.38 -10.78
C PRO A 333 -1.57 -25.94 -9.35
N THR A 334 -1.81 -25.08 -8.37
CA THR A 334 -2.28 -25.50 -7.05
C THR A 334 -3.62 -26.21 -7.26
N PRO A 335 -3.87 -27.38 -6.65
CA PRO A 335 -5.17 -28.04 -6.75
C PRO A 335 -6.28 -27.06 -6.34
N PRO A 336 -7.37 -26.94 -7.13
CA PRO A 336 -8.44 -26.01 -6.83
C PRO A 336 -9.09 -26.39 -5.51
N LEU A 337 -9.25 -25.41 -4.60
CA LEU A 337 -10.17 -25.53 -3.49
C LEU A 337 -11.57 -25.87 -4.04
N PRO A 338 -12.36 -26.71 -3.36
CA PRO A 338 -13.72 -26.99 -3.79
C PRO A 338 -14.50 -25.67 -3.95
N PRO A 339 -15.19 -25.45 -5.09
CA PRO A 339 -15.91 -24.21 -5.33
C PRO A 339 -17.00 -24.02 -4.27
N ILE A 340 -17.03 -22.85 -3.64
CA ILE A 340 -18.14 -22.45 -2.78
C ILE A 340 -19.39 -22.41 -3.68
N PRO A 341 -20.52 -23.04 -3.30
CA PRO A 341 -21.76 -22.96 -4.06
C PRO A 341 -22.16 -21.49 -4.25
N ILE A 342 -22.31 -21.05 -5.50
CA ILE A 342 -22.82 -19.71 -5.81
C ILE A 342 -24.34 -19.75 -5.62
N PRO A 343 -24.94 -18.84 -4.85
CA PRO A 343 -26.39 -18.78 -4.69
C PRO A 343 -27.12 -18.59 -6.03
N GLU A 344 -28.18 -19.36 -6.27
CA GLU A 344 -29.05 -19.15 -7.44
C GLU A 344 -29.87 -17.87 -7.25
N THR A 345 -29.60 -16.87 -8.09
CA THR A 345 -30.28 -15.55 -8.00
C THR A 345 -31.36 -15.33 -9.04
N GLY A 346 -31.42 -16.16 -10.08
CA GLY A 346 -32.31 -15.97 -11.24
C GLY A 346 -31.90 -14.81 -12.17
N LEU A 347 -30.73 -14.19 -11.97
CA LEU A 347 -30.19 -13.13 -12.81
C LEU A 347 -29.52 -13.70 -14.07
N THR A 348 -29.78 -13.10 -15.23
CA THR A 348 -29.39 -13.67 -16.54
C THR A 348 -28.04 -13.19 -17.07
N ASP A 349 -27.46 -12.13 -16.51
CA ASP A 349 -26.30 -11.41 -17.05
C ASP A 349 -25.09 -11.37 -16.10
N ILE A 350 -25.11 -12.16 -15.02
CA ILE A 350 -23.99 -12.28 -14.08
C ILE A 350 -23.17 -13.56 -14.26
N SER A 351 -23.69 -14.55 -14.99
CA SER A 351 -23.01 -15.84 -15.16
C SER A 351 -21.70 -15.66 -15.92
N GLY A 352 -20.59 -16.12 -15.33
CA GLY A 352 -19.24 -15.96 -15.87
C GLY A 352 -18.64 -14.56 -15.68
N HIS A 353 -19.35 -13.65 -15.01
CA HIS A 353 -18.86 -12.31 -14.70
C HIS A 353 -17.87 -12.38 -13.51
N TRP A 354 -16.79 -11.58 -13.53
CA TRP A 354 -15.75 -11.63 -12.48
C TRP A 354 -16.27 -11.36 -11.06
N ALA A 355 -17.38 -10.60 -10.97
CA ALA A 355 -18.05 -10.25 -9.72
C ALA A 355 -19.24 -11.15 -9.36
N GLU A 356 -19.49 -12.22 -10.11
CA GLU A 356 -20.66 -13.11 -9.96
C GLU A 356 -20.89 -13.52 -8.50
N ALA A 357 -19.86 -14.06 -7.84
CA ALA A 357 -19.97 -14.52 -6.46
C ALA A 357 -20.28 -13.37 -5.48
N PHE A 358 -19.68 -12.18 -5.66
CA PHE A 358 -19.96 -11.01 -4.82
C PHE A 358 -21.40 -10.52 -5.02
N ILE A 359 -21.85 -10.45 -6.28
CA ILE A 359 -23.20 -10.03 -6.64
C ILE A 359 -24.22 -11.01 -6.07
N ALA A 360 -24.04 -12.30 -6.31
CA ALA A 360 -24.96 -13.33 -5.85
C ALA A 360 -25.12 -13.31 -4.33
N ALA A 361 -24.00 -13.16 -3.62
CA ALA A 361 -24.01 -13.09 -2.16
C ALA A 361 -24.71 -11.83 -1.61
N LEU A 362 -24.60 -10.67 -2.28
CA LEU A 362 -25.32 -9.46 -1.86
C LEU A 362 -26.80 -9.46 -2.25
N VAL A 363 -27.16 -10.13 -3.36
CA VAL A 363 -28.56 -10.32 -3.78
C VAL A 363 -29.29 -11.23 -2.82
N GLU A 364 -28.68 -12.36 -2.42
CA GLU A 364 -29.22 -13.27 -1.41
C GLU A 364 -29.50 -12.55 -0.08
N ARG A 365 -28.65 -11.57 0.29
CA ARG A 365 -28.81 -10.73 1.48
C ARG A 365 -29.81 -9.59 1.30
N SER A 366 -30.45 -9.46 0.14
CA SER A 366 -31.35 -8.35 -0.20
C SER A 366 -30.71 -6.95 -0.07
N ILE A 367 -29.38 -6.86 -0.17
CA ILE A 367 -28.63 -5.60 -0.07
C ILE A 367 -28.69 -4.85 -1.41
N ILE A 368 -28.46 -5.58 -2.50
CA ILE A 368 -28.51 -5.06 -3.87
C ILE A 368 -29.39 -5.97 -4.73
N GLY A 369 -30.27 -5.38 -5.53
CA GLY A 369 -31.20 -6.12 -6.40
C GLY A 369 -30.90 -5.94 -7.89
N GLY A 370 -31.48 -6.82 -8.71
CA GLY A 370 -31.54 -6.68 -10.17
C GLY A 370 -32.70 -5.81 -10.64
N PHE A 371 -32.85 -5.73 -11.96
CA PHE A 371 -33.90 -5.00 -12.67
C PHE A 371 -35.10 -5.90 -12.99
N PRO A 372 -36.28 -5.34 -13.32
CA PRO A 372 -37.47 -6.12 -13.67
C PRO A 372 -37.28 -7.07 -14.86
N ASP A 373 -36.30 -6.80 -15.72
CA ASP A 373 -35.91 -7.64 -16.88
C ASP A 373 -35.03 -8.84 -16.49
N ARG A 374 -34.86 -9.12 -15.18
CA ARG A 374 -33.99 -10.16 -14.61
C ARG A 374 -32.50 -9.97 -14.87
N THR A 375 -32.07 -8.76 -15.21
CA THR A 375 -30.66 -8.42 -15.34
C THR A 375 -30.14 -7.70 -14.09
N PHE A 376 -28.85 -7.76 -13.85
CA PHE A 376 -28.16 -6.99 -12.81
C PHE A 376 -27.48 -5.74 -13.36
N LYS A 377 -27.08 -5.74 -14.64
CA LYS A 377 -26.32 -4.71 -15.35
C LYS A 377 -25.00 -4.39 -14.63
N PRO A 378 -24.07 -5.37 -14.50
CA PRO A 378 -22.88 -5.25 -13.66
C PRO A 378 -21.97 -4.07 -14.02
N ASP A 379 -21.86 -3.72 -15.31
CA ASP A 379 -20.99 -2.65 -15.81
C ASP A 379 -21.65 -1.26 -15.81
N LEU A 380 -22.90 -1.15 -15.35
CA LEU A 380 -23.59 0.13 -15.29
C LEU A 380 -23.05 0.97 -14.10
N PRO A 381 -22.72 2.26 -14.31
CA PRO A 381 -22.35 3.16 -13.23
C PRO A 381 -23.45 3.36 -12.18
N LEU A 382 -23.05 3.71 -10.95
CA LEU A 382 -23.97 4.06 -9.86
C LEU A 382 -23.97 5.55 -9.57
N THR A 383 -25.17 6.11 -9.37
CA THR A 383 -25.32 7.48 -8.86
C THR A 383 -25.07 7.57 -7.36
N ARG A 384 -24.77 8.78 -6.89
CA ARG A 384 -24.61 9.08 -5.46
C ARG A 384 -25.83 8.69 -4.62
N ALA A 385 -27.04 8.92 -5.13
CA ALA A 385 -28.29 8.55 -4.45
C ALA A 385 -28.48 7.02 -4.37
N GLN A 386 -28.15 6.28 -5.43
CA GLN A 386 -28.21 4.83 -5.43
C GLN A 386 -27.20 4.23 -4.43
N PHE A 387 -25.98 4.76 -4.40
CA PHE A 387 -24.96 4.32 -3.46
C PHE A 387 -25.36 4.59 -1.99
N ALA A 388 -25.95 5.76 -1.70
CA ALA A 388 -26.49 6.05 -0.37
C ALA A 388 -27.52 5.00 0.09
N THR A 389 -28.42 4.60 -0.81
CA THR A 389 -29.45 3.57 -0.51
C THR A 389 -28.83 2.20 -0.24
N ILE A 390 -27.78 1.84 -0.98
CA ILE A 390 -27.05 0.58 -0.76
C ILE A 390 -26.36 0.60 0.61
N LEU A 391 -25.68 1.70 0.97
CA LEU A 391 -25.01 1.83 2.26
C LEU A 391 -25.99 1.68 3.44
N THR A 392 -27.15 2.35 3.37
CA THR A 392 -28.15 2.30 4.46
C THR A 392 -28.86 0.96 4.59
N ARG A 393 -28.86 0.14 3.53
CA ARG A 393 -29.34 -1.25 3.60
C ARG A 393 -28.27 -2.21 4.12
N THR A 394 -27.00 -1.83 3.99
CA THR A 394 -25.86 -2.69 4.35
C THR A 394 -25.44 -2.50 5.80
N PHE A 395 -25.41 -1.25 6.27
CA PHE A 395 -24.86 -0.90 7.58
C PHE A 395 -25.89 -0.13 8.40
N ASP A 396 -25.93 -0.46 9.68
CA ASP A 396 -26.67 0.30 10.69
C ASP A 396 -25.70 0.79 11.77
N LEU A 397 -25.09 1.96 11.53
CA LEU A 397 -24.11 2.56 12.44
C LEU A 397 -24.72 3.72 13.24
N PRO A 398 -24.23 4.00 14.45
CA PRO A 398 -24.62 5.19 15.20
C PRO A 398 -24.42 6.47 14.38
N ALA A 399 -25.30 7.46 14.56
CA ALA A 399 -25.12 8.77 13.94
C ALA A 399 -23.90 9.48 14.54
N VAL A 400 -22.96 9.87 13.67
CA VAL A 400 -21.73 10.60 14.02
C VAL A 400 -21.75 12.04 13.49
N ARG A 401 -22.76 12.42 12.69
CA ARG A 401 -22.99 13.78 12.18
C ARG A 401 -24.45 14.18 12.40
N SER A 402 -24.69 15.48 12.49
CA SER A 402 -26.04 16.04 12.55
C SER A 402 -26.79 15.85 11.23
N PRO A 403 -28.13 15.75 11.27
CA PRO A 403 -28.96 15.71 10.08
C PRO A 403 -28.65 16.89 9.16
N SER A 404 -28.51 16.62 7.86
CA SER A 404 -28.16 17.62 6.85
C SER A 404 -29.22 17.60 5.73
N SER A 405 -29.67 18.78 5.31
CA SER A 405 -30.47 18.95 4.09
C SER A 405 -29.60 19.57 2.99
N PHE A 406 -29.91 19.26 1.73
CA PHE A 406 -29.16 19.72 0.57
C PHE A 406 -30.08 20.46 -0.39
N VAL A 407 -29.59 21.55 -0.99
CA VAL A 407 -30.42 22.45 -1.81
C VAL A 407 -30.96 21.79 -3.09
N ASP A 408 -30.30 20.73 -3.56
CA ASP A 408 -30.63 19.99 -4.77
C ASP A 408 -31.27 18.61 -4.48
N VAL A 409 -31.72 18.37 -3.25
CA VAL A 409 -32.45 17.16 -2.84
C VAL A 409 -33.82 17.58 -2.33
N ALA A 410 -34.85 17.41 -3.17
CA ALA A 410 -36.22 17.73 -2.80
C ALA A 410 -36.72 16.81 -1.67
N PRO A 411 -37.59 17.29 -0.75
CA PRO A 411 -38.09 16.48 0.37
C PRO A 411 -38.78 15.17 -0.06
N ASP A 412 -39.40 15.17 -1.24
CA ASP A 412 -40.09 14.03 -1.86
C ASP A 412 -39.20 13.20 -2.81
N PHE A 413 -37.92 13.56 -2.96
CA PHE A 413 -36.98 12.77 -3.75
C PHE A 413 -36.83 11.36 -3.15
N TRP A 414 -36.92 10.33 -4.00
CA TRP A 414 -37.03 8.93 -3.57
C TRP A 414 -35.92 8.45 -2.63
N ALA A 415 -34.72 9.07 -2.68
CA ALA A 415 -33.58 8.71 -1.85
C ALA A 415 -33.33 9.68 -0.68
N THR A 416 -34.20 10.65 -0.40
CA THR A 416 -33.97 11.70 0.61
C THR A 416 -33.62 11.12 1.98
N ALA A 417 -34.39 10.14 2.46
CA ALA A 417 -34.12 9.48 3.74
C ALA A 417 -32.78 8.71 3.74
N ALA A 418 -32.48 8.01 2.64
CA ALA A 418 -31.23 7.26 2.52
C ALA A 418 -29.99 8.18 2.46
N ILE A 419 -30.11 9.31 1.77
CA ILE A 419 -29.05 10.33 1.68
C ILE A 419 -28.78 10.90 3.08
N ALA A 420 -29.82 11.33 3.80
CA ALA A 420 -29.68 11.86 5.16
C ALA A 420 -29.00 10.82 6.08
N ARG A 421 -29.48 9.58 6.07
CA ARG A 421 -28.95 8.51 6.93
C ARG A 421 -27.50 8.16 6.59
N ALA A 422 -27.13 8.09 5.31
CA ALA A 422 -25.74 7.83 4.90
C ALA A 422 -24.77 8.95 5.32
N VAL A 423 -25.26 10.20 5.39
CA VAL A 423 -24.48 11.34 5.89
C VAL A 423 -24.32 11.30 7.41
N GLU A 424 -25.41 11.01 8.13
CA GLU A 424 -25.40 10.86 9.59
C GLU A 424 -24.45 9.76 10.06
N MET A 425 -24.43 8.62 9.36
CA MET A 425 -23.51 7.50 9.63
C MET A 425 -22.06 7.78 9.22
N GLY A 426 -21.78 8.94 8.61
CA GLY A 426 -20.41 9.34 8.27
C GLY A 426 -19.88 8.85 6.91
N PHE A 427 -20.64 8.01 6.18
CA PHE A 427 -20.23 7.48 4.88
C PHE A 427 -20.15 8.56 3.79
N LEU A 428 -21.16 9.42 3.68
CA LEU A 428 -21.23 10.43 2.61
C LEU A 428 -21.23 11.85 3.16
N ALA A 429 -20.88 12.81 2.31
CA ALA A 429 -20.96 14.24 2.60
C ALA A 429 -21.44 15.00 1.36
N GLY A 430 -22.04 16.17 1.57
CA GLY A 430 -22.33 17.14 0.52
C GLY A 430 -21.12 17.97 0.13
N PHE A 431 -21.31 18.83 -0.86
CA PHE A 431 -20.31 19.73 -1.38
C PHE A 431 -20.34 21.08 -0.64
N PRO A 432 -19.24 21.87 -0.67
CA PRO A 432 -19.18 23.17 0.00
C PRO A 432 -20.22 24.20 -0.50
N ASP A 433 -20.77 23.99 -1.69
CA ASP A 433 -21.84 24.81 -2.28
C ASP A 433 -23.25 24.46 -1.75
N GLY A 434 -23.35 23.54 -0.78
CA GLY A 434 -24.61 23.10 -0.18
C GLY A 434 -25.36 22.03 -0.99
N THR A 435 -24.79 21.53 -2.09
CA THR A 435 -25.39 20.48 -2.92
C THR A 435 -24.98 19.07 -2.49
N PHE A 436 -25.78 18.06 -2.79
CA PHE A 436 -25.43 16.64 -2.69
C PHE A 436 -25.11 16.02 -4.04
N ARG A 437 -25.70 16.51 -5.14
CA ARG A 437 -25.60 16.02 -6.52
C ARG A 437 -26.08 14.57 -6.67
N PRO A 438 -27.36 14.28 -6.34
CA PRO A 438 -27.86 12.91 -6.20
C PRO A 438 -27.81 12.08 -7.48
N ASN A 439 -27.98 12.72 -8.65
CA ASN A 439 -28.02 12.06 -9.96
C ASN A 439 -26.66 11.97 -10.66
N VAL A 440 -25.59 12.45 -10.02
CA VAL A 440 -24.24 12.36 -10.58
C VAL A 440 -23.63 11.00 -10.20
N ASN A 441 -22.93 10.39 -11.16
CA ASN A 441 -22.20 9.14 -10.93
C ASN A 441 -21.10 9.32 -9.87
N LEU A 442 -20.92 8.30 -9.06
CA LEU A 442 -19.87 8.28 -8.04
C LEU A 442 -18.57 7.81 -8.67
N THR A 443 -17.45 8.48 -8.37
CA THR A 443 -16.14 7.96 -8.78
C THR A 443 -15.68 6.83 -7.86
N ARG A 444 -14.81 5.96 -8.35
CA ARG A 444 -14.25 4.84 -7.60
C ARG A 444 -13.54 5.29 -6.33
N VAL A 445 -12.77 6.38 -6.38
CA VAL A 445 -12.14 6.97 -5.19
C VAL A 445 -13.17 7.45 -4.17
N GLN A 446 -14.28 8.06 -4.60
CA GLN A 446 -15.32 8.53 -3.69
C GLN A 446 -16.03 7.38 -2.98
N ALA A 447 -16.29 6.27 -3.67
CA ALA A 447 -16.91 5.08 -3.07
C ALA A 447 -16.01 4.46 -1.99
N ILE A 448 -14.71 4.33 -2.27
CA ILE A 448 -13.74 3.78 -1.32
C ILE A 448 -13.60 4.71 -0.10
N LEU A 449 -13.51 6.02 -0.31
CA LEU A 449 -13.46 7.00 0.79
C LEU A 449 -14.69 6.91 1.67
N ALA A 450 -15.87 6.74 1.07
CA ALA A 450 -17.11 6.62 1.83
C ALA A 450 -17.08 5.42 2.78
N LEU A 451 -16.65 4.25 2.28
CA LEU A 451 -16.52 3.03 3.09
C LEU A 451 -15.46 3.18 4.18
N VAL A 452 -14.27 3.70 3.84
CA VAL A 452 -13.19 3.90 4.82
C VAL A 452 -13.63 4.85 5.94
N ASN A 453 -14.26 5.97 5.59
CA ASN A 453 -14.70 6.96 6.57
C ASN A 453 -15.88 6.47 7.40
N GLY A 454 -16.92 5.90 6.77
CA GLY A 454 -18.11 5.43 7.46
C GLY A 454 -17.82 4.27 8.42
N LEU A 455 -16.90 3.37 8.05
CA LEU A 455 -16.48 2.25 8.90
C LEU A 455 -15.36 2.62 9.88
N GLY A 456 -14.88 3.87 9.87
CA GLY A 456 -13.80 4.32 10.75
C GLY A 456 -12.47 3.57 10.53
N LEU A 457 -12.21 3.09 9.32
CA LEU A 457 -10.99 2.33 9.03
C LEU A 457 -9.76 3.26 9.09
N THR A 458 -8.71 2.79 9.75
CA THR A 458 -7.44 3.53 9.91
C THR A 458 -6.23 2.62 9.68
N GLY A 459 -5.04 3.22 9.69
CA GLY A 459 -3.75 2.50 9.64
C GLY A 459 -3.02 2.56 8.29
N GLY A 460 -3.67 3.08 7.24
CA GLY A 460 -3.11 3.13 5.89
C GLY A 460 -1.84 3.96 5.74
N HIS A 461 -0.84 3.39 5.06
CA HIS A 461 0.41 4.05 4.70
C HIS A 461 0.54 4.32 3.19
N PRO A 462 1.00 5.51 2.75
CA PRO A 462 1.18 5.81 1.32
C PRO A 462 2.04 4.78 0.56
N GLY A 463 2.97 4.11 1.24
CA GLY A 463 3.77 3.02 0.67
C GLY A 463 2.94 1.82 0.18
N HIS A 464 1.74 1.57 0.71
CA HIS A 464 0.83 0.54 0.20
C HIS A 464 0.29 0.86 -1.20
N LEU A 465 0.39 2.12 -1.64
CA LEU A 465 0.04 2.53 -2.99
C LEU A 465 1.15 2.19 -4.00
N GLY A 466 2.28 1.66 -3.52
CA GLY A 466 3.44 1.24 -4.31
C GLY A 466 3.08 0.34 -5.49
N GLY A 467 2.12 -0.56 -5.28
CA GLY A 467 1.65 -1.52 -6.27
C GLY A 467 0.69 -0.96 -7.33
N TYR A 468 0.18 0.27 -7.20
CA TYR A 468 -0.69 0.87 -8.21
C TYR A 468 0.10 1.68 -9.23
N ARG A 469 0.00 1.29 -10.51
CA ARG A 469 0.65 2.00 -11.64
C ARG A 469 0.07 3.39 -11.85
N ASP A 470 -1.18 3.58 -11.48
CA ASP A 470 -1.94 4.82 -11.60
C ASP A 470 -2.10 5.57 -10.26
N ARG A 471 -1.27 5.26 -9.26
CA ARG A 471 -1.31 5.93 -7.94
C ARG A 471 -1.21 7.46 -8.02
N ALA A 472 -0.57 7.97 -9.08
CA ALA A 472 -0.44 9.39 -9.36
C ALA A 472 -1.80 10.08 -9.61
N GLN A 473 -2.84 9.32 -9.98
CA GLN A 473 -4.21 9.82 -10.13
C GLN A 473 -4.97 9.89 -8.80
N ILE A 474 -4.45 9.28 -7.73
CA ILE A 474 -5.09 9.34 -6.42
C ILE A 474 -5.01 10.78 -5.92
N PRO A 475 -6.13 11.47 -5.72
CA PRO A 475 -6.12 12.83 -5.18
C PRO A 475 -5.42 12.86 -3.81
N THR A 476 -4.69 13.93 -3.51
CA THR A 476 -3.90 14.01 -2.26
C THR A 476 -4.75 13.73 -1.01
N TYR A 477 -5.99 14.24 -0.96
CA TYR A 477 -6.91 14.00 0.15
C TYR A 477 -7.35 12.53 0.31
N ALA A 478 -7.23 11.74 -0.76
CA ALA A 478 -7.60 10.33 -0.81
C ALA A 478 -6.41 9.39 -0.56
N THR A 479 -5.18 9.89 -0.49
CA THR A 479 -3.95 9.07 -0.32
C THR A 479 -4.06 8.11 0.86
N ILE A 480 -4.34 8.62 2.06
CA ILE A 480 -4.43 7.80 3.27
C ILE A 480 -5.65 6.89 3.24
N PRO A 481 -6.86 7.35 2.88
CA PRO A 481 -8.00 6.44 2.75
C PRO A 481 -7.79 5.29 1.77
N ILE A 482 -7.20 5.53 0.59
CA ILE A 482 -6.92 4.46 -0.38
C ILE A 482 -5.84 3.52 0.16
N ALA A 483 -4.80 4.06 0.81
CA ALA A 483 -3.78 3.24 1.45
C ALA A 483 -4.38 2.35 2.55
N THR A 484 -5.31 2.88 3.33
CA THR A 484 -6.05 2.14 4.37
C THR A 484 -6.90 1.05 3.74
N ALA A 485 -7.68 1.39 2.71
CA ALA A 485 -8.49 0.42 1.99
C ALA A 485 -7.64 -0.72 1.41
N THR A 486 -6.49 -0.39 0.83
CA THR A 486 -5.54 -1.35 0.27
C THR A 486 -5.00 -2.27 1.37
N GLN A 487 -4.56 -1.69 2.49
CA GLN A 487 -4.07 -2.46 3.63
C GLN A 487 -5.11 -3.40 4.23
N LYS A 488 -6.36 -2.95 4.31
CA LYS A 488 -7.48 -3.71 4.85
C LYS A 488 -8.05 -4.73 3.84
N ARG A 489 -7.42 -4.87 2.65
CA ARG A 489 -7.89 -5.74 1.55
C ARG A 489 -9.33 -5.42 1.09
N LEU A 490 -9.73 -4.16 1.24
CA LEU A 490 -11.02 -3.64 0.78
C LEU A 490 -11.06 -3.52 -0.75
N ILE A 491 -9.90 -3.26 -1.37
CA ILE A 491 -9.80 -2.97 -2.81
C ILE A 491 -9.86 -4.26 -3.63
N VAL A 492 -10.77 -4.30 -4.61
CA VAL A 492 -10.86 -5.36 -5.61
C VAL A 492 -10.73 -4.75 -7.00
N ASN A 493 -9.63 -5.03 -7.69
CA ASN A 493 -9.25 -4.42 -8.95
C ASN A 493 -9.31 -5.45 -10.10
N HIS A 494 -10.24 -5.24 -11.04
CA HIS A 494 -10.44 -6.11 -12.20
C HIS A 494 -10.22 -5.37 -13.53
N PRO A 495 -9.60 -6.02 -14.54
CA PRO A 495 -8.90 -7.31 -14.46
C PRO A 495 -7.47 -7.17 -13.93
N GLN A 496 -6.96 -5.94 -13.82
CA GLN A 496 -5.58 -5.63 -13.47
C GLN A 496 -5.50 -5.17 -12.02
N VAL A 497 -4.95 -6.00 -11.14
CA VAL A 497 -4.86 -5.72 -9.69
C VAL A 497 -4.04 -4.48 -9.36
N ASP A 498 -3.08 -4.13 -10.23
CA ASP A 498 -2.16 -3.00 -10.12
C ASP A 498 -2.71 -1.68 -10.69
N LEU A 499 -4.02 -1.61 -10.99
CA LEU A 499 -4.67 -0.42 -11.54
C LEU A 499 -5.93 -0.06 -10.74
N LEU A 500 -5.88 1.05 -10.01
CA LEU A 500 -6.95 1.47 -9.12
C LEU A 500 -8.12 2.15 -9.84
N ARG A 501 -7.85 2.90 -10.91
CA ARG A 501 -8.77 3.77 -11.67
C ARG A 501 -9.55 4.74 -10.79
N PRO A 502 -8.86 5.57 -9.96
CA PRO A 502 -9.53 6.34 -8.91
C PRO A 502 -10.56 7.35 -9.45
N MET A 503 -10.34 7.88 -10.65
CA MET A 503 -11.19 8.93 -11.24
C MET A 503 -12.30 8.41 -12.15
N SER A 504 -12.35 7.10 -12.42
CA SER A 504 -13.42 6.49 -13.20
C SER A 504 -14.71 6.39 -12.39
N ASP A 505 -15.85 6.46 -13.06
CA ASP A 505 -17.16 6.13 -12.47
C ASP A 505 -17.14 4.69 -11.98
N ILE A 506 -17.63 4.45 -10.75
CA ILE A 506 -17.70 3.11 -10.19
C ILE A 506 -18.93 2.37 -10.70
N THR A 507 -18.73 1.12 -11.11
CA THR A 507 -19.79 0.23 -11.60
C THR A 507 -20.50 -0.51 -10.48
N ARG A 508 -21.67 -1.07 -10.78
CA ARG A 508 -22.44 -1.93 -9.86
C ARG A 508 -21.66 -3.16 -9.40
N ALA A 509 -20.91 -3.79 -10.29
CA ALA A 509 -20.04 -4.92 -9.97
C ALA A 509 -18.92 -4.53 -9.00
N GLU A 510 -18.25 -3.40 -9.27
CA GLU A 510 -17.17 -2.91 -8.41
C GLU A 510 -17.67 -2.53 -7.01
N VAL A 511 -18.81 -1.84 -6.92
CA VAL A 511 -19.46 -1.57 -5.64
C VAL A 511 -19.80 -2.86 -4.91
N SER A 512 -20.33 -3.87 -5.61
CA SER A 512 -20.65 -5.16 -5.01
C SER A 512 -19.41 -5.83 -4.39
N ALA A 513 -18.29 -5.81 -5.12
CA ALA A 513 -17.04 -6.39 -4.63
C ALA A 513 -16.48 -5.67 -3.40
N ILE A 514 -16.33 -4.33 -3.44
CA ILE A 514 -15.76 -3.57 -2.31
C ILE A 514 -16.71 -3.54 -1.10
N LEU A 515 -18.03 -3.56 -1.31
CA LEU A 515 -19.01 -3.62 -0.24
C LEU A 515 -19.02 -4.99 0.44
N TYR A 516 -18.88 -6.07 -0.34
CA TYR A 516 -18.72 -7.40 0.24
C TYR A 516 -17.41 -7.51 1.03
N GLN A 517 -16.30 -6.97 0.52
CA GLN A 517 -15.06 -6.91 1.30
C GLN A 517 -15.23 -6.09 2.59
N ALA A 518 -15.99 -5.00 2.56
CA ALA A 518 -16.32 -4.26 3.78
C ALA A 518 -17.06 -5.13 4.82
N LEU A 519 -18.03 -5.96 4.39
CA LEU A 519 -18.71 -6.92 5.28
C LEU A 519 -17.75 -7.98 5.83
N VAL A 520 -16.77 -8.43 5.05
CA VAL A 520 -15.73 -9.36 5.52
C VAL A 520 -14.85 -8.68 6.58
N ILE A 521 -14.40 -7.44 6.32
CA ILE A 521 -13.56 -6.66 7.24
C ILE A 521 -14.27 -6.39 8.58
N THR A 522 -15.59 -6.19 8.56
CA THR A 522 -16.41 -6.00 9.77
C THR A 522 -16.93 -7.31 10.38
N ALA A 523 -16.43 -8.47 9.92
CA ALA A 523 -16.82 -9.80 10.39
C ALA A 523 -18.32 -10.14 10.21
N GLN A 524 -19.00 -9.49 9.25
CA GLN A 524 -20.41 -9.73 8.90
C GLN A 524 -20.60 -10.71 7.74
N ALA A 525 -19.52 -11.05 7.02
CA ALA A 525 -19.54 -12.04 5.95
C ALA A 525 -18.26 -12.90 5.94
N ARG A 526 -18.36 -14.11 5.38
CA ARG A 526 -17.20 -14.97 5.10
C ARG A 526 -16.46 -14.48 3.86
N ALA A 527 -15.15 -14.67 3.80
CA ALA A 527 -14.38 -14.27 2.64
C ALA A 527 -14.76 -15.08 1.39
N ILE A 528 -14.99 -14.39 0.27
CA ILE A 528 -15.08 -14.99 -1.05
C ILE A 528 -13.69 -14.91 -1.69
N PRO A 529 -13.05 -16.04 -2.05
CA PRO A 529 -11.77 -16.03 -2.75
C PRO A 529 -11.91 -15.32 -4.11
N SER A 530 -10.99 -14.40 -4.40
CA SER A 530 -10.92 -13.75 -5.70
C SER A 530 -9.47 -13.36 -6.02
N PRO A 531 -8.97 -13.64 -7.23
CA PRO A 531 -7.63 -13.23 -7.65
C PRO A 531 -7.52 -11.71 -7.84
N TYR A 532 -8.65 -10.99 -7.79
CA TYR A 532 -8.72 -9.55 -8.00
C TYR A 532 -8.66 -8.75 -6.69
N ILE A 533 -8.67 -9.41 -5.53
CA ILE A 533 -8.48 -8.74 -4.24
C ILE A 533 -7.04 -8.25 -4.18
N VAL A 534 -6.86 -6.95 -3.98
CA VAL A 534 -5.52 -6.36 -3.85
C VAL A 534 -4.97 -6.73 -2.49
N VAL A 535 -3.95 -7.58 -2.51
CA VAL A 535 -3.12 -7.86 -1.36
C VAL A 535 -1.92 -6.93 -1.46
N PRO A 536 -1.71 -6.01 -0.50
CA PRO A 536 -0.52 -5.17 -0.54
C PRO A 536 0.71 -6.07 -0.46
N ASP A 537 1.68 -5.86 -1.35
CA ASP A 537 3.01 -6.42 -1.21
C ASP A 537 3.59 -5.90 0.11
N THR A 538 3.46 -6.71 1.16
CA THR A 538 4.11 -6.45 2.44
C THR A 538 5.57 -6.84 2.30
N VAL A 539 6.32 -6.04 1.54
CA VAL A 539 7.72 -5.87 1.91
C VAL A 539 7.68 -5.02 3.17
N ALA A 540 7.58 -5.68 4.32
CA ALA A 540 8.10 -5.09 5.54
C ALA A 540 9.47 -4.52 5.17
N VAL A 541 9.63 -3.20 5.31
CA VAL A 541 10.89 -2.52 5.00
C VAL A 541 11.89 -3.00 6.05
N ALA A 542 12.44 -4.18 5.85
CA ALA A 542 13.47 -4.75 6.68
C ALA A 542 14.78 -4.08 6.29
N PHE A 543 15.32 -3.26 7.18
CA PHE A 543 16.68 -2.80 7.03
C PHE A 543 17.62 -3.97 7.34
N SER A 544 18.71 -4.05 6.58
CA SER A 544 19.69 -5.13 6.72
C SER A 544 20.24 -5.23 8.15
N ASP A 545 20.36 -4.10 8.84
CA ASP A 545 20.85 -3.94 10.20
C ASP A 545 19.76 -3.95 11.29
N THR A 546 18.48 -4.08 10.94
CA THR A 546 17.38 -4.17 11.92
C THR A 546 16.73 -5.54 11.98
N THR A 547 17.10 -6.48 11.10
CA THR A 547 16.39 -7.78 10.96
C THR A 547 16.34 -8.59 12.25
N ARG A 548 17.34 -8.45 13.13
CA ARG A 548 17.39 -9.11 14.46
C ARG A 548 17.63 -8.12 15.60
N HIS A 549 17.32 -6.85 15.35
CA HIS A 549 17.58 -5.79 16.33
C HIS A 549 16.44 -5.73 17.35
N TRP A 550 16.73 -5.46 18.63
CA TRP A 550 15.71 -5.43 19.69
C TRP A 550 14.59 -4.42 19.43
N ALA A 551 14.90 -3.34 18.70
CA ALA A 551 13.96 -2.29 18.32
C ALA A 551 13.27 -2.52 16.97
N ALA A 552 13.48 -3.67 16.31
CA ALA A 552 12.99 -3.92 14.95
C ALA A 552 11.49 -3.65 14.79
N ASP A 553 10.67 -4.12 15.72
CA ASP A 553 9.22 -3.95 15.65
C ASP A 553 8.81 -2.49 15.84
N PHE A 554 9.48 -1.73 16.73
CA PHE A 554 9.24 -0.29 16.91
C PHE A 554 9.62 0.51 15.66
N ILE A 555 10.79 0.21 15.11
CA ILE A 555 11.31 0.83 13.89
C ILE A 555 10.34 0.54 12.74
N GLN A 556 9.97 -0.73 12.53
CA GLN A 556 9.02 -1.13 11.51
C GLN A 556 7.66 -0.46 11.70
N GLY A 557 7.20 -0.33 12.95
CA GLY A 557 6.00 0.38 13.30
C GLY A 557 6.02 1.84 12.84
N LEU A 558 7.09 2.59 13.13
CA LEU A 558 7.23 3.98 12.69
C LEU A 558 7.52 4.12 11.19
N VAL A 559 8.25 3.19 10.57
CA VAL A 559 8.43 3.15 9.11
C VAL A 559 7.11 2.91 8.40
N SER A 560 6.29 1.99 8.93
CA SER A 560 4.95 1.72 8.40
C SER A 560 4.00 2.91 8.52
N GLN A 561 4.35 3.93 9.32
CA GLN A 561 3.60 5.16 9.45
C GLN A 561 4.25 6.35 8.71
N GLY A 562 5.39 6.12 8.05
CA GLY A 562 6.16 7.17 7.37
C GLY A 562 6.80 8.18 8.32
N ALA A 563 6.86 7.86 9.62
CA ALA A 563 7.43 8.71 10.65
C ALA A 563 8.97 8.72 10.60
N VAL A 564 9.58 7.59 10.25
CA VAL A 564 11.02 7.43 10.02
C VAL A 564 11.32 6.71 8.72
N SER A 565 12.50 6.95 8.17
CA SER A 565 13.07 6.23 7.03
C SER A 565 14.50 5.77 7.34
N GLY A 566 14.98 4.80 6.57
CA GLY A 566 16.39 4.38 6.57
C GLY A 566 17.23 5.15 5.57
N PHE A 567 18.50 4.76 5.49
CA PHE A 567 19.51 5.34 4.62
C PHE A 567 19.51 4.67 3.24
N SER A 568 20.12 5.34 2.26
CA SER A 568 20.15 4.88 0.86
C SER A 568 20.91 3.57 0.64
N ASP A 569 21.72 3.15 1.62
CA ASP A 569 22.45 1.87 1.63
C ASP A 569 21.59 0.69 2.14
N GLY A 570 20.31 0.93 2.49
CA GLY A 570 19.41 -0.11 3.01
C GLY A 570 19.59 -0.39 4.51
N THR A 571 20.26 0.50 5.25
CA THR A 571 20.42 0.43 6.71
C THR A 571 19.49 1.42 7.43
N PHE A 572 19.15 1.16 8.70
CA PHE A 572 18.50 2.12 9.59
C PHE A 572 19.48 2.85 10.50
N ARG A 573 20.66 2.26 10.73
CA ARG A 573 21.70 2.61 11.69
C ARG A 573 21.12 2.77 13.10
N PRO A 574 20.54 1.69 13.68
CA PRO A 574 19.82 1.76 14.95
C PRO A 574 20.69 2.24 16.12
N GLU A 575 21.98 1.94 16.09
CA GLU A 575 22.95 2.30 17.13
C GLU A 575 23.52 3.71 17.00
N ALA A 576 23.30 4.40 15.87
CA ALA A 576 23.79 5.76 15.70
C ALA A 576 22.96 6.75 16.54
N GLY A 577 23.59 7.82 17.02
CA GLY A 577 22.88 8.93 17.65
C GLY A 577 21.91 9.61 16.68
N MET A 578 20.80 10.17 17.20
CA MET A 578 19.85 10.94 16.41
C MET A 578 20.05 12.44 16.65
N SER A 579 20.26 13.21 15.58
CA SER A 579 20.41 14.67 15.71
C SER A 579 19.10 15.34 16.11
N ARG A 580 19.17 16.50 16.74
CA ARG A 580 18.00 17.31 17.13
C ARG A 580 17.12 17.69 15.94
N ALA A 581 17.73 17.94 14.77
CA ALA A 581 16.99 18.18 13.52
C ALA A 581 16.25 16.93 13.03
N GLN A 582 16.90 15.76 13.08
CA GLN A 582 16.26 14.47 12.76
C GLN A 582 15.11 14.16 13.71
N TYR A 583 15.30 14.41 15.01
CA TYR A 583 14.27 14.21 16.01
C TYR A 583 13.09 15.17 15.83
N ALA A 584 13.33 16.44 15.48
CA ALA A 584 12.26 17.38 15.16
C ALA A 584 11.42 16.91 13.96
N ALA A 585 12.06 16.42 12.91
CA ALA A 585 11.38 15.83 11.75
C ALA A 585 10.55 14.61 12.14
N LEU A 586 11.12 13.70 12.95
CA LEU A 586 10.41 12.54 13.48
C LEU A 586 9.14 12.96 14.25
N LEU A 587 9.25 13.88 15.21
CA LEU A 587 8.12 14.34 16.01
C LEU A 587 7.03 15.01 15.17
N VAL A 588 7.41 15.81 14.17
CA VAL A 588 6.44 16.46 13.28
C VAL A 588 5.73 15.45 12.39
N ASN A 589 6.47 14.51 11.79
CA ASN A 589 5.88 13.46 10.96
C ASN A 589 4.97 12.53 11.79
N THR A 590 5.31 12.32 13.06
CA THR A 590 4.55 11.44 13.95
C THR A 590 3.32 12.12 14.54
N PHE A 591 3.47 13.32 15.09
CA PHE A 591 2.44 13.96 15.91
C PHE A 591 1.73 15.13 15.21
N ASN A 592 2.30 15.67 14.12
CA ASN A 592 1.82 16.86 13.41
C ASN A 592 1.30 17.96 14.36
N PRO A 593 2.14 18.45 15.30
CA PRO A 593 1.66 19.25 16.41
C PRO A 593 1.16 20.62 15.94
N LEU A 594 0.02 21.05 16.50
CA LEU A 594 -0.52 22.38 16.29
C LEU A 594 0.29 23.44 17.08
N PRO A 595 0.41 24.68 16.59
CA PRO A 595 1.11 25.74 17.31
C PRO A 595 0.48 26.07 18.67
N ARG A 596 1.29 26.01 19.73
CA ARG A 596 0.95 26.35 21.14
C ARG A 596 1.85 27.43 21.74
N ARG A 597 2.88 27.88 21.01
CA ARG A 597 3.68 29.07 21.31
C ARG A 597 4.08 29.79 20.01
N PRO A 598 4.46 31.10 20.09
CA PRO A 598 4.97 31.84 18.93
C PRO A 598 6.22 31.19 18.32
N ALA A 599 6.50 31.53 17.06
CA ALA A 599 7.76 31.14 16.41
C ALA A 599 8.94 31.85 17.09
N LEU A 600 10.11 31.23 17.06
CA LEU A 600 11.38 31.82 17.49
C LEU A 600 12.40 31.59 16.38
N GLU A 601 13.05 32.66 15.94
CA GLU A 601 14.13 32.56 14.94
C GLU A 601 15.41 32.08 15.63
N PHE A 602 15.85 30.87 15.28
CA PHE A 602 17.10 30.32 15.79
C PHE A 602 18.27 30.82 14.94
N THR A 603 19.30 31.37 15.59
CA THR A 603 20.45 31.98 14.92
C THR A 603 21.29 30.97 14.14
N ASP A 604 21.21 29.70 14.52
CA ASP A 604 21.95 28.57 13.94
C ASP A 604 21.11 27.66 13.04
N VAL A 605 19.87 28.07 12.70
CA VAL A 605 19.01 27.34 11.76
C VAL A 605 18.54 28.28 10.66
N PRO A 606 19.29 28.42 9.55
CA PRO A 606 18.88 29.27 8.44
C PRO A 606 17.57 28.75 7.80
N THR A 607 16.80 29.63 7.18
CA THR A 607 15.51 29.29 6.53
C THR A 607 15.66 28.27 5.40
N THR A 608 16.86 28.14 4.84
CA THR A 608 17.24 27.14 3.82
C THR A 608 17.62 25.78 4.42
N HIS A 609 17.77 25.66 5.74
CA HIS A 609 18.08 24.40 6.40
C HIS A 609 16.95 23.39 6.18
N TRP A 610 17.29 22.15 5.81
CA TRP A 610 16.30 21.12 5.44
C TRP A 610 15.24 20.87 6.53
N ALA A 611 15.64 20.97 7.80
CA ALA A 611 14.76 20.77 8.95
C ALA A 611 14.09 22.06 9.46
N TYR A 612 14.31 23.23 8.84
CA TYR A 612 13.85 24.52 9.36
C TYR A 612 12.35 24.51 9.74
N ARG A 613 11.49 24.02 8.82
CA ARG A 613 10.04 23.94 9.07
C ARG A 613 9.68 22.95 10.18
N ALA A 614 10.33 21.79 10.20
CA ALA A 614 10.08 20.77 11.21
C ALA A 614 10.52 21.27 12.61
N ILE A 615 11.65 21.94 12.68
CA ILE A 615 12.16 22.59 13.90
C ILE A 615 11.18 23.65 14.38
N GLN A 616 10.73 24.55 13.50
CA GLN A 616 9.73 25.57 13.84
C GLN A 616 8.42 24.96 14.32
N GLN A 617 7.93 23.90 13.67
CA GLN A 617 6.67 23.27 14.04
C GLN A 617 6.78 22.48 15.36
N ALA A 618 7.83 21.69 15.55
CA ALA A 618 8.09 20.99 16.81
C ALA A 618 8.29 21.97 17.98
N TYR A 619 8.98 23.10 17.71
CA TYR A 619 9.16 24.17 18.66
C TYR A 619 7.82 24.78 19.05
N ARG A 620 7.05 25.27 18.07
CA ARG A 620 5.73 25.89 18.31
C ARG A 620 4.76 24.93 18.97
N GLY A 621 4.86 23.64 18.69
CA GLY A 621 4.07 22.56 19.30
C GLY A 621 4.42 22.23 20.75
N LYS A 622 5.45 22.86 21.34
CA LYS A 622 6.03 22.53 22.65
C LYS A 622 6.59 21.11 22.79
N LEU A 623 6.86 20.44 21.66
CA LEU A 623 7.51 19.12 21.62
C LEU A 623 9.03 19.23 21.73
N LEU A 624 9.64 20.32 21.25
CA LEU A 624 11.08 20.58 21.38
C LEU A 624 11.35 22.01 21.79
N SER A 625 12.42 22.28 22.52
CA SER A 625 12.87 23.63 22.89
C SER A 625 14.28 23.91 22.37
N GLY A 626 14.63 25.20 22.26
CA GLY A 626 15.99 25.63 21.94
C GLY A 626 16.98 25.38 23.09
N VAL A 627 18.25 25.55 22.80
CA VAL A 627 19.37 25.46 23.74
C VAL A 627 19.88 26.89 23.99
N GLY A 628 19.49 27.51 25.10
CA GLY A 628 19.84 28.91 25.39
C GLY A 628 19.00 29.95 24.63
N GLU A 629 19.46 31.22 24.65
CA GLU A 629 18.73 32.39 24.12
C GLU A 629 18.80 32.50 22.58
N ASN A 630 18.17 31.59 21.84
CA ASN A 630 18.03 31.57 20.37
C ASN A 630 18.98 30.64 19.60
N GLN A 631 19.51 29.57 20.20
CA GLN A 631 20.14 28.47 19.45
C GLN A 631 19.25 27.23 19.48
N PHE A 632 19.29 26.42 18.42
CA PHE A 632 18.62 25.13 18.37
C PHE A 632 19.60 23.95 18.38
N ARG A 633 20.80 24.11 17.82
CA ARG A 633 21.85 23.10 17.63
C ARG A 633 21.37 21.90 16.80
N PRO A 634 21.05 22.09 15.51
CA PRO A 634 20.38 21.08 14.68
C PRO A 634 21.17 19.77 14.53
N ASP A 635 22.50 19.82 14.51
CA ASP A 635 23.38 18.66 14.29
C ASP A 635 23.79 17.96 15.58
N GLN A 636 23.49 18.53 16.75
CA GLN A 636 23.78 17.90 18.03
C GLN A 636 22.82 16.73 18.26
N ASN A 637 23.33 15.59 18.74
CA ASN A 637 22.51 14.44 19.10
C ASN A 637 21.64 14.71 20.33
N VAL A 638 20.40 14.21 20.31
CA VAL A 638 19.50 14.27 21.48
C VAL A 638 19.97 13.30 22.56
N ARG A 639 19.85 13.71 23.82
CA ARG A 639 20.08 12.84 24.98
C ARG A 639 18.82 12.08 25.36
N ARG A 640 18.95 10.91 26.00
CA ARG A 640 17.79 10.11 26.45
C ARG A 640 16.82 10.93 27.30
N ILE A 641 17.33 11.74 28.23
CA ILE A 641 16.49 12.59 29.07
C ILE A 641 15.73 13.66 28.28
N GLU A 642 16.32 14.18 27.21
CA GLU A 642 15.68 15.20 26.37
C GLU A 642 14.52 14.60 25.57
N VAL A 643 14.62 13.34 25.14
CA VAL A 643 13.54 12.60 24.48
C VAL A 643 12.36 12.42 25.43
N LEU A 644 12.61 11.96 26.67
CA LEU A 644 11.56 11.77 27.67
C LEU A 644 10.88 13.09 28.05
N LEU A 645 11.66 14.14 28.31
CA LEU A 645 11.14 15.49 28.58
C LEU A 645 10.32 16.02 27.40
N SER A 646 10.82 15.82 26.17
CA SER A 646 10.14 16.21 24.94
C SER A 646 8.77 15.55 24.81
N LEU A 647 8.68 14.24 24.99
CA LEU A 647 7.43 13.49 24.88
C LEU A 647 6.44 13.86 26.00
N VAL A 648 6.88 13.89 27.25
CA VAL A 648 6.01 14.23 28.40
C VAL A 648 5.44 15.63 28.27
N ASN A 649 6.29 16.62 27.98
CA ASN A 649 5.85 18.01 27.85
C ASN A 649 5.00 18.24 26.60
N GLY A 650 5.39 17.66 25.46
CA GLY A 650 4.69 17.85 24.19
C GLY A 650 3.30 17.20 24.19
N LEU A 651 3.18 16.02 24.80
CA LEU A 651 1.91 15.31 24.95
C LEU A 651 1.05 15.87 26.11
N GLY A 652 1.62 16.72 26.96
CA GLY A 652 0.92 17.31 28.10
C GLY A 652 0.60 16.29 29.20
N LEU A 653 1.49 15.31 29.42
CA LEU A 653 1.29 14.27 30.42
C LEU A 653 1.49 14.85 31.83
N PRO A 654 0.65 14.44 32.81
CA PRO A 654 0.77 14.94 34.17
C PRO A 654 2.06 14.42 34.83
N PRO A 655 2.62 15.12 35.84
CA PRO A 655 3.75 14.63 36.63
C PRO A 655 3.49 13.24 37.20
N GLY A 656 4.48 12.35 37.13
CA GLY A 656 4.32 10.97 37.61
C GLY A 656 4.69 10.80 39.08
N ASN A 657 4.34 9.65 39.64
CA ASN A 657 4.70 9.27 41.02
C ASN A 657 6.22 9.09 41.16
N PRO A 658 6.91 9.88 42.00
CA PRO A 658 8.37 9.77 42.19
C PRO A 658 8.84 8.38 42.64
N LEU A 659 7.99 7.58 43.29
CA LEU A 659 8.34 6.21 43.70
C LEU A 659 8.70 5.30 42.52
N LEU A 660 8.19 5.60 41.31
CA LEU A 660 8.52 4.87 40.09
C LEU A 660 10.01 5.01 39.72
N LEU A 661 10.69 6.05 40.19
CA LEU A 661 12.14 6.24 39.96
C LEU A 661 12.99 5.22 40.73
N ASN A 662 12.45 4.56 41.76
CA ASN A 662 13.14 3.50 42.51
C ASN A 662 13.48 2.28 41.64
N ARG A 663 12.88 2.20 40.44
CA ARG A 663 13.20 1.19 39.44
C ARG A 663 14.59 1.36 38.83
N TYR A 664 15.14 2.57 38.85
CA TYR A 664 16.41 2.87 38.19
C TYR A 664 17.56 2.91 39.20
N ALA A 665 18.55 2.05 39.01
CA ALA A 665 19.76 2.00 39.83
C ALA A 665 20.59 3.30 39.72
N ASP A 666 20.49 3.99 38.59
CA ASP A 666 21.17 5.25 38.30
C ASP A 666 20.28 6.48 38.50
N ARG A 667 19.16 6.36 39.24
CA ARG A 667 18.22 7.47 39.52
C ARG A 667 18.89 8.70 40.13
N ASP A 668 19.98 8.53 40.88
CA ASP A 668 20.69 9.63 41.54
C ASP A 668 21.46 10.50 40.53
N THR A 669 21.67 10.01 39.30
CA THR A 669 22.23 10.79 38.18
C THR A 669 21.19 11.66 37.49
N LEU A 670 19.90 11.51 37.85
CA LEU A 670 18.81 12.22 37.21
C LEU A 670 18.68 13.64 37.75
N PRO A 671 18.77 14.68 36.90
CA PRO A 671 18.60 16.06 37.33
C PRO A 671 17.24 16.29 38.00
N THR A 672 17.21 17.05 39.11
CA THR A 672 15.99 17.28 39.91
C THR A 672 14.82 17.81 39.09
N PHE A 673 15.10 18.70 38.12
CA PHE A 673 14.05 19.26 37.24
C PHE A 673 13.40 18.22 36.31
N ALA A 674 14.07 17.09 36.06
CA ALA A 674 13.61 16.06 35.12
C ALA A 674 12.94 14.87 35.83
N GLN A 675 13.11 14.73 37.15
CA GLN A 675 12.51 13.67 37.96
C GLN A 675 10.99 13.50 37.76
N PRO A 676 10.16 14.56 37.79
CA PRO A 676 8.71 14.40 37.64
C PRO A 676 8.30 13.90 36.24
N ALA A 677 9.05 14.30 35.21
CA ALA A 677 8.79 13.90 33.84
C ALA A 677 9.21 12.44 33.59
N VAL A 678 10.36 12.02 34.09
CA VAL A 678 10.79 10.61 33.97
C VAL A 678 9.85 9.68 34.74
N ALA A 679 9.40 10.10 35.93
CA ALA A 679 8.37 9.37 36.67
C ALA A 679 7.08 9.25 35.85
N SER A 680 6.66 10.33 35.18
CA SER A 680 5.49 10.32 34.29
C SER A 680 5.68 9.36 33.12
N ALA A 681 6.79 9.47 32.40
CA ALA A 681 7.11 8.60 31.28
C ALA A 681 7.15 7.12 31.68
N THR A 682 7.68 6.80 32.86
CA THR A 682 7.70 5.44 33.41
C THR A 682 6.28 4.95 33.70
N GLY A 683 5.47 5.78 34.37
CA GLY A 683 4.06 5.47 34.66
C GLY A 683 3.20 5.25 33.41
N GLN A 684 3.56 5.92 32.32
CA GLN A 684 2.86 5.88 31.04
C GLN A 684 3.47 4.85 30.05
N ARG A 685 4.38 3.98 30.51
CA ARG A 685 5.06 2.95 29.70
C ARG A 685 5.81 3.51 28.48
N LEU A 686 6.26 4.76 28.55
CA LEU A 686 7.03 5.41 27.48
C LEU A 686 8.51 5.04 27.51
N VAL A 687 9.03 4.66 28.68
CA VAL A 687 10.45 4.32 28.84
C VAL A 687 10.71 2.93 28.28
N VAL A 688 11.67 2.84 27.35
CA VAL A 688 12.15 1.58 26.78
C VAL A 688 13.66 1.49 27.03
N ASN A 689 14.07 0.52 27.84
CA ASN A 689 15.44 0.34 28.29
C ASN A 689 16.02 -0.96 27.74
N TYR A 690 17.13 -0.83 27.03
CA TYR A 690 17.88 -1.94 26.45
C TYR A 690 19.37 -1.79 26.78
N PRO A 691 20.07 -2.88 27.14
CA PRO A 691 19.51 -4.20 27.45
C PRO A 691 18.94 -4.30 28.88
N ASP A 692 19.35 -3.40 29.78
CA ASP A 692 19.03 -3.41 31.21
C ASP A 692 17.82 -2.50 31.53
N LEU A 693 16.71 -3.10 31.96
CA LEU A 693 15.48 -2.39 32.33
C LEU A 693 15.65 -1.42 33.50
N ASN A 694 16.62 -1.67 34.39
CA ASN A 694 16.81 -0.95 35.64
C ASN A 694 17.83 0.19 35.52
N ARG A 695 18.23 0.55 34.30
CA ARG A 695 19.22 1.61 34.05
C ARG A 695 18.75 2.57 32.97
N LEU A 696 18.67 3.86 33.30
CA LEU A 696 18.12 4.88 32.41
C LEU A 696 19.17 5.53 31.50
N GLU A 697 20.36 5.75 32.05
CA GLU A 697 21.49 6.49 31.47
C GLU A 697 21.07 7.87 30.94
N PRO A 698 20.54 8.76 31.81
CA PRO A 698 19.77 9.92 31.37
C PRO A 698 20.57 10.94 30.54
N VAL A 699 21.87 11.08 30.82
CA VAL A 699 22.71 12.15 30.26
C VAL A 699 23.44 11.77 28.97
N ARG A 700 23.41 10.49 28.55
CA ARG A 700 24.06 10.08 27.30
C ARG A 700 23.19 10.37 26.07
N GLU A 701 23.84 10.40 24.91
CA GLU A 701 23.16 10.48 23.62
C GLU A 701 22.23 9.26 23.43
N ALA A 702 21.03 9.51 22.93
CA ALA A 702 20.06 8.48 22.60
C ALA A 702 20.32 7.95 21.17
N THR A 703 20.30 6.64 21.02
CA THR A 703 20.42 6.01 19.71
C THR A 703 19.10 6.12 18.94
N ARG A 704 19.16 5.97 17.62
CA ARG A 704 17.97 6.02 16.76
C ARG A 704 16.95 4.93 17.13
N ALA A 705 17.41 3.75 17.53
CA ALA A 705 16.54 2.68 18.03
C ALA A 705 15.79 3.08 19.31
N GLU A 706 16.46 3.77 20.22
CA GLU A 706 15.88 4.18 21.49
C GLU A 706 14.85 5.28 21.31
N VAL A 707 15.19 6.29 20.49
CA VAL A 707 14.26 7.37 20.15
C VAL A 707 13.02 6.80 19.46
N THR A 708 13.19 5.90 18.51
CA THR A 708 12.04 5.28 17.80
C THR A 708 11.18 4.43 18.71
N ALA A 709 11.78 3.64 19.61
CA ALA A 709 11.02 2.86 20.58
C ALA A 709 10.16 3.75 21.50
N MET A 710 10.74 4.82 22.06
CA MET A 710 10.02 5.73 22.95
C MET A 710 8.95 6.55 22.22
N VAL A 711 9.22 7.00 20.98
CA VAL A 711 8.23 7.70 20.14
C VAL A 711 7.09 6.76 19.75
N TYR A 712 7.37 5.49 19.45
CA TYR A 712 6.33 4.51 19.17
C TYR A 712 5.46 4.26 20.41
N GLN A 713 6.07 4.10 21.60
CA GLN A 713 5.29 3.98 22.85
C GLN A 713 4.41 5.20 23.11
N ALA A 714 4.86 6.41 22.76
CA ALA A 714 4.02 7.59 22.83
C ALA A 714 2.78 7.52 21.91
N LEU A 715 2.88 6.88 20.75
CA LEU A 715 1.71 6.62 19.90
C LEU A 715 0.79 5.56 20.48
N VAL A 716 1.34 4.50 21.08
CA VAL A 716 0.55 3.47 21.78
C VAL A 716 -0.22 4.10 22.94
N GLN A 717 0.45 4.91 23.75
CA GLN A 717 -0.15 5.65 24.86
C GLN A 717 -1.27 6.59 24.38
N ALA A 718 -1.10 7.22 23.22
CA ALA A 718 -2.12 8.07 22.60
C ALA A 718 -3.25 7.28 21.90
N GLY A 719 -3.23 5.94 21.91
CA GLY A 719 -4.21 5.10 21.21
C GLY A 719 -4.12 5.17 19.68
N ARG A 720 -2.97 5.62 19.15
CA ARG A 720 -2.73 5.85 17.71
C ARG A 720 -1.94 4.72 17.03
N SER A 721 -1.39 3.79 17.81
CA SER A 721 -0.66 2.61 17.33
C SER A 721 -1.04 1.38 18.16
N PRO A 722 -1.01 0.17 17.57
CA PRO A 722 -1.16 -1.07 18.34
C PRO A 722 0.00 -1.26 19.32
N ALA A 723 -0.26 -1.90 20.45
CA ALA A 723 0.79 -2.24 21.39
C ALA A 723 1.78 -3.22 20.75
N ILE A 724 3.08 -2.95 20.94
CA ILE A 724 4.15 -3.89 20.61
C ILE A 724 4.55 -4.61 21.89
N PHE A 725 4.57 -5.94 21.84
CA PHE A 725 5.09 -6.75 22.92
C PHE A 725 6.61 -6.78 22.84
N SER A 726 7.27 -6.10 23.80
CA SER A 726 8.73 -6.05 23.88
C SER A 726 9.18 -6.18 25.34
N PRO A 727 10.18 -7.03 25.64
CA PRO A 727 10.68 -7.21 27.00
C PRO A 727 11.47 -5.99 27.51
N TYR A 728 11.69 -4.99 26.66
CA TYR A 728 12.44 -3.77 26.97
C TYR A 728 11.56 -2.59 27.39
N ILE A 729 10.23 -2.75 27.36
CA ILE A 729 9.29 -1.74 27.84
C ILE A 729 9.30 -1.77 29.36
N VAL A 730 9.50 -0.61 29.99
CA VAL A 730 9.54 -0.49 31.44
C VAL A 730 8.11 -0.47 32.00
N GLU A 731 7.78 -1.48 32.81
CA GLU A 731 6.47 -1.61 33.45
C GLU A 731 6.31 -0.73 34.71
N PRO A 732 5.14 -0.11 34.93
CA PRO A 732 4.88 0.68 36.12
C PRO A 732 4.45 -0.23 37.27
N GLU A 733 5.38 -0.92 37.91
CA GLU A 733 5.08 -1.70 39.11
C GLU A 733 5.69 -1.03 40.35
N VAL A 734 4.84 -0.75 41.35
CA VAL A 734 5.27 -0.32 42.69
C VAL A 734 5.45 -1.62 43.48
N ALA A 735 6.68 -1.95 43.87
CA ALA A 735 6.91 -3.06 44.79
C ALA A 735 6.05 -2.85 46.05
N ALA A 736 5.04 -3.70 46.23
CA ALA A 736 4.37 -3.84 47.51
C ALA A 736 5.36 -4.49 48.48
N GLN A 737 6.10 -3.68 49.23
CA GLN A 737 6.81 -4.13 50.42
C GLN A 737 6.41 -3.25 51.60
N SER A 738 5.53 -3.79 52.43
CA SER A 738 5.42 -3.41 53.84
C SER A 738 6.10 -4.49 54.69
N ALA A 739 6.99 -4.03 55.58
CA ALA A 739 7.46 -4.64 56.84
C ALA A 739 8.54 -5.74 56.82
N MET A 740 9.82 -5.38 57.09
CA MET A 740 10.52 -5.54 58.38
C MET A 740 12.05 -5.23 58.23
N ALA A 741 12.63 -4.64 59.29
CA ALA A 741 13.90 -3.87 59.42
C ALA A 741 15.22 -4.70 59.50
N PRO A 742 16.41 -4.14 59.88
CA PRO A 742 17.21 -3.00 59.36
C PRO A 742 18.75 -3.27 59.15
N ALA A 743 19.47 -2.33 58.48
CA ALA A 743 20.86 -1.80 58.62
C ALA A 743 22.03 -2.66 59.21
N ALA A 744 23.34 -2.63 58.84
CA ALA A 744 24.30 -1.88 57.98
C ALA A 744 25.68 -2.65 58.03
N PRO A 745 26.91 -2.13 57.69
CA PRO A 745 27.36 -0.99 56.88
C PRO A 745 28.44 -1.34 55.79
N SER A 746 28.81 -0.31 55.01
CA SER A 746 29.84 -0.21 53.96
C SER A 746 31.30 -0.46 54.37
N VAL A 747 32.17 -0.89 53.43
CA VAL A 747 33.46 -0.27 52.99
C VAL A 747 34.06 -1.10 51.83
N GLY A 748 34.38 -0.49 50.67
CA GLY A 748 35.74 -0.56 50.12
C GLY A 748 35.87 -0.09 48.66
N GLN A 749 36.87 0.75 48.40
CA GLN A 749 37.09 1.65 47.24
C GLN A 749 37.64 1.01 45.93
N SER A 750 37.20 1.62 44.80
CA SER A 750 37.93 2.06 43.57
C SER A 750 38.85 1.14 42.72
N SER A 751 38.58 1.03 41.40
CA SER A 751 39.34 1.59 40.22
C SER A 751 38.76 1.03 38.87
N PRO A 752 39.22 1.39 37.64
CA PRO A 752 38.57 2.24 36.61
C PRO A 752 37.92 1.48 35.41
N PRO A 753 37.30 2.18 34.43
CA PRO A 753 36.37 1.59 33.47
C PRO A 753 37.09 0.81 32.35
N GLY A 754 36.81 -0.49 32.30
CA GLY A 754 37.12 -1.35 31.16
C GLY A 754 35.83 -1.81 30.51
N SER A 755 35.73 -1.61 29.20
CA SER A 755 34.78 -2.30 28.33
C SER A 755 34.85 -3.81 28.58
N HIS A 756 33.76 -4.41 29.08
CA HIS A 756 33.65 -5.86 29.16
C HIS A 756 32.33 -6.38 28.57
N PRO A 757 32.39 -7.61 28.02
CA PRO A 757 31.54 -8.10 26.94
C PRO A 757 30.25 -8.70 27.49
N ALA A 758 29.38 -9.14 26.58
CA ALA A 758 28.26 -10.03 26.88
C ALA A 758 28.65 -11.08 27.95
N GLY A 759 27.77 -11.28 28.94
CA GLY A 759 27.96 -12.21 30.06
C GLY A 759 28.39 -13.60 29.59
N ARG A 760 29.11 -14.35 30.45
CA ARG A 760 29.58 -15.69 30.10
C ARG A 760 28.36 -16.57 29.74
N PRO A 761 28.47 -17.49 28.78
CA PRO A 761 27.36 -18.37 28.39
C PRO A 761 26.75 -19.14 29.57
N GLU A 762 27.54 -19.41 30.61
CA GLU A 762 27.11 -20.14 31.83
C GLU A 762 26.12 -19.35 32.71
N ASP A 763 26.02 -18.03 32.54
CA ASP A 763 25.16 -17.16 33.35
C ASP A 763 23.76 -16.92 32.71
N LEU A 764 23.52 -17.45 31.51
CA LEU A 764 22.25 -17.24 30.78
C LEU A 764 21.16 -18.23 31.25
N PRO A 765 19.89 -17.81 31.38
CA PRO A 765 18.79 -18.68 31.79
C PRO A 765 18.59 -19.83 30.79
N MET A 766 18.22 -21.02 31.30
CA MET A 766 18.04 -22.25 30.51
C MET A 766 16.57 -22.63 30.39
N VAL A 767 16.08 -22.85 29.18
CA VAL A 767 14.69 -23.29 28.92
C VAL A 767 14.69 -24.63 28.20
N ILE A 768 13.86 -25.55 28.69
CA ILE A 768 13.64 -26.83 28.01
C ILE A 768 12.41 -26.71 27.11
N LEU A 769 12.56 -27.14 25.86
CA LEU A 769 11.46 -27.26 24.91
C LEU A 769 11.19 -28.75 24.66
N ASP A 770 9.95 -29.19 24.86
CA ASP A 770 9.51 -30.54 24.53
C ASP A 770 8.57 -30.48 23.32
N PRO A 771 9.08 -30.74 22.09
CA PRO A 771 8.19 -31.00 20.97
C PRO A 771 7.50 -32.35 21.19
N GLY A 772 6.19 -32.30 21.44
CA GLY A 772 5.35 -33.47 21.70
C GLY A 772 5.47 -34.53 20.60
N HIS A 773 5.23 -35.80 20.98
CA HIS A 773 5.29 -36.96 20.08
C HIS A 773 6.67 -37.18 19.43
N GLY A 774 6.79 -38.08 18.44
CA GLY A 774 8.03 -38.36 17.70
C GLY A 774 8.26 -39.84 17.36
N GLY A 775 8.90 -40.09 16.22
CA GLY A 775 9.17 -41.42 15.68
C GLY A 775 7.88 -42.20 15.43
N ALA A 776 7.73 -43.33 16.14
CA ALA A 776 6.56 -44.22 16.05
C ALA A 776 5.27 -43.64 16.66
N ASP A 777 5.35 -42.57 17.44
CA ASP A 777 4.19 -41.85 17.97
C ASP A 777 3.96 -40.59 17.11
N PRO A 778 2.97 -40.57 16.21
CA PRO A 778 2.70 -39.42 15.34
C PRO A 778 1.88 -38.31 16.02
N GLY A 779 1.31 -38.58 17.20
CA GLY A 779 0.28 -37.74 17.81
C GLY A 779 -1.00 -37.72 16.97
N VAL A 780 -1.62 -36.55 16.87
CA VAL A 780 -2.78 -36.33 16.00
C VAL A 780 -2.36 -36.36 14.52
N VAL A 781 -3.12 -37.10 13.70
CA VAL A 781 -2.93 -37.20 12.24
C VAL A 781 -4.19 -36.79 11.51
N VAL A 782 -4.08 -35.83 10.59
CA VAL A 782 -5.17 -35.38 9.71
C VAL A 782 -4.62 -35.24 8.28
N GLY A 783 -5.05 -36.13 7.38
CA GLY A 783 -4.49 -36.18 6.02
C GLY A 783 -3.00 -36.52 6.05
N GLU A 784 -2.18 -35.68 5.42
CA GLU A 784 -0.72 -35.78 5.43
C GLU A 784 -0.06 -35.02 6.60
N VAL A 785 -0.84 -34.29 7.40
CA VAL A 785 -0.34 -33.45 8.49
C VAL A 785 -0.29 -34.27 9.79
N GLN A 786 0.89 -34.30 10.41
CA GLN A 786 1.12 -34.98 11.68
C GLN A 786 1.55 -33.96 12.74
N GLU A 787 1.03 -34.13 13.96
CA GLU A 787 1.36 -33.29 15.09
C GLU A 787 2.86 -33.27 15.37
N LYS A 788 3.52 -34.43 15.34
CA LYS A 788 4.96 -34.55 15.62
C LYS A 788 5.86 -33.69 14.73
N ASP A 789 5.46 -33.44 13.48
CA ASP A 789 6.24 -32.67 12.52
C ASP A 789 6.09 -31.17 12.79
N LEU A 790 4.87 -30.74 13.09
CA LEU A 790 4.56 -29.35 13.42
C LEU A 790 5.13 -28.93 14.78
N THR A 791 5.00 -29.76 15.80
CA THR A 791 5.55 -29.46 17.14
C THR A 791 7.07 -29.35 17.09
N LEU A 792 7.75 -30.22 16.31
CA LEU A 792 9.20 -30.15 16.11
C LEU A 792 9.61 -28.86 15.40
N ALA A 793 8.94 -28.52 14.29
CA ALA A 793 9.25 -27.31 13.53
C ALA A 793 9.10 -26.05 14.40
N ILE A 794 8.02 -25.95 15.16
CA ILE A 794 7.75 -24.82 16.05
C ILE A 794 8.78 -24.77 17.19
N ALA A 795 9.13 -25.92 17.79
CA ALA A 795 10.14 -25.97 18.85
C ALA A 795 11.53 -25.51 18.38
N LEU A 796 11.94 -25.89 17.17
CA LEU A 796 13.22 -25.46 16.59
C LEU A 796 13.24 -23.95 16.33
N ASP A 797 12.13 -23.38 15.85
CA ASP A 797 11.99 -21.94 15.65
C ASP A 797 12.07 -21.19 16.99
N ILE A 798 11.34 -21.65 18.01
CA ILE A 798 11.39 -21.08 19.36
C ILE A 798 12.80 -21.19 19.94
N ALA A 799 13.47 -22.33 19.78
CA ALA A 799 14.82 -22.55 20.31
C ALA A 799 15.81 -21.51 19.79
N LYS A 800 15.76 -21.25 18.48
CA LYS A 800 16.60 -20.26 17.81
C LYS A 800 16.29 -18.84 18.29
N LEU A 801 15.01 -18.49 18.41
CA LEU A 801 14.59 -17.18 18.89
C LEU A 801 15.01 -16.93 20.35
N LEU A 802 14.85 -17.93 21.22
CA LEU A 802 15.30 -17.85 22.61
C LEU A 802 16.81 -17.61 22.70
N GLN A 803 17.61 -18.32 21.89
CA GLN A 803 19.05 -18.10 21.79
C GLN A 803 19.39 -16.68 21.33
N ASP A 804 18.69 -16.16 20.31
CA ASP A 804 18.86 -14.78 19.82
C ASP A 804 18.55 -13.73 20.92
N TYR A 805 17.71 -14.06 21.90
CA TYR A 805 17.38 -13.21 23.06
C TYR A 805 18.22 -13.50 24.33
N GLY A 806 19.28 -14.29 24.21
CA GLY A 806 20.19 -14.60 25.33
C GLY A 806 19.62 -15.61 26.32
N VAL A 807 18.81 -16.56 25.86
CA VAL A 807 18.28 -17.67 26.65
C VAL A 807 18.81 -18.97 26.07
N GLN A 808 19.47 -19.79 26.90
CA GLN A 808 19.93 -21.11 26.49
C GLN A 808 18.74 -22.06 26.34
N THR A 809 18.84 -23.01 25.39
CA THR A 809 17.76 -23.96 25.12
C THR A 809 18.24 -25.39 25.03
N ARG A 810 17.42 -26.30 25.56
CA ARG A 810 17.61 -27.75 25.43
C ARG A 810 16.30 -28.38 24.95
N LEU A 811 16.34 -29.08 23.82
CA LEU A 811 15.18 -29.80 23.31
C LEU A 811 15.20 -31.26 23.77
N THR A 812 14.03 -31.84 24.05
CA THR A 812 13.93 -33.29 24.33
C THR A 812 14.23 -34.13 23.07
N ARG A 813 13.92 -33.60 21.89
CA ARG A 813 14.33 -34.11 20.58
C ARG A 813 14.59 -32.98 19.57
N THR A 814 15.50 -33.21 18.65
CA THR A 814 15.87 -32.28 17.56
C THR A 814 15.57 -32.86 16.17
N ASP A 815 15.11 -34.10 16.12
CA ASP A 815 14.79 -34.89 14.93
C ASP A 815 13.51 -35.73 15.18
N ASP A 816 13.08 -36.47 14.16
CA ASP A 816 11.94 -37.38 14.26
C ASP A 816 12.32 -38.72 14.89
N ARG A 817 12.49 -38.72 16.22
CA ARG A 817 12.75 -39.92 17.02
C ARG A 817 11.73 -40.07 18.14
N THR A 818 11.47 -41.31 18.54
CA THR A 818 10.66 -41.60 19.73
C THR A 818 11.47 -41.31 20.98
N VAL A 819 10.92 -40.48 21.86
CA VAL A 819 11.45 -40.22 23.21
C VAL A 819 10.41 -40.70 24.20
N SER A 820 10.78 -41.57 25.15
CA SER A 820 9.82 -42.06 26.15
C SER A 820 9.51 -40.96 27.17
N LEU A 821 8.40 -41.07 27.90
CA LEU A 821 8.10 -40.13 28.99
C LEU A 821 9.19 -40.14 30.07
N GLY A 822 9.78 -41.31 30.36
CA GLY A 822 10.90 -41.43 31.29
C GLY A 822 12.13 -40.67 30.81
N ASP A 823 12.47 -40.78 29.52
CA ASP A 823 13.63 -40.08 28.95
C ASP A 823 13.42 -38.56 28.92
N ARG A 824 12.20 -38.09 28.62
CA ARG A 824 11.87 -36.66 28.73
C ARG A 824 12.16 -36.15 30.15
N LEU A 825 11.64 -36.84 31.17
CA LEU A 825 11.88 -36.47 32.57
C LEU A 825 13.37 -36.56 32.96
N ALA A 826 14.11 -37.53 32.44
CA ALA A 826 15.54 -37.66 32.65
C ALA A 826 16.31 -36.47 32.04
N ILE A 827 15.94 -36.02 30.83
CA ILE A 827 16.54 -34.83 30.20
C ILE A 827 16.32 -33.59 31.08
N LEU A 828 15.13 -33.42 31.66
CA LEU A 828 14.85 -32.32 32.57
C LEU A 828 15.75 -32.34 33.81
N GLN A 829 15.94 -33.51 34.40
CA GLN A 829 16.77 -33.68 35.62
C GLN A 829 18.27 -33.52 35.35
N GLN A 830 18.73 -33.89 34.14
CA GLN A 830 20.15 -33.90 33.78
C GLN A 830 20.64 -32.59 33.14
N THR A 831 19.74 -31.68 32.76
CA THR A 831 20.12 -30.43 32.09
C THR A 831 20.86 -29.48 33.03
N GLN A 832 21.99 -28.94 32.57
CA GLN A 832 22.81 -27.95 33.28
C GLN A 832 23.10 -26.74 32.36
N PRO A 833 23.04 -25.49 32.87
CA PRO A 833 22.54 -25.12 34.20
C PRO A 833 21.07 -25.51 34.41
N ALA A 834 20.62 -25.55 35.67
CA ALA A 834 19.27 -25.97 36.01
C ALA A 834 18.21 -25.16 35.21
N PRO A 835 17.19 -25.81 34.62
CA PRO A 835 16.25 -25.13 33.75
C PRO A 835 15.33 -24.19 34.53
N SER A 836 15.18 -22.97 34.03
CA SER A 836 14.27 -21.93 34.53
C SER A 836 12.82 -22.18 34.13
N ALA A 837 12.58 -22.90 33.02
CA ALA A 837 11.23 -23.27 32.57
C ALA A 837 11.23 -24.49 31.63
N LEU A 838 10.07 -25.16 31.54
CA LEU A 838 9.73 -26.19 30.56
C LEU A 838 8.52 -25.76 29.72
N ILE A 839 8.64 -25.82 28.40
CA ILE A 839 7.54 -25.59 27.45
C ILE A 839 7.29 -26.86 26.65
N SER A 840 6.15 -27.51 26.88
CA SER A 840 5.69 -28.69 26.13
C SER A 840 4.72 -28.27 25.03
N LEU A 841 4.97 -28.67 23.78
CA LEU A 841 4.19 -28.24 22.61
C LEU A 841 3.39 -29.41 22.03
N HIS A 842 2.08 -29.23 21.89
CA HIS A 842 1.12 -30.21 21.38
C HIS A 842 0.05 -29.54 20.50
N LEU A 843 -0.74 -30.36 19.82
CA LEU A 843 -1.90 -29.96 19.01
C LEU A 843 -3.11 -30.83 19.33
N ASN A 844 -4.25 -30.17 19.45
CA ASN A 844 -5.50 -30.81 19.80
C ASN A 844 -6.21 -31.43 18.57
N ALA A 845 -7.18 -32.30 18.85
CA ALA A 845 -8.17 -32.74 17.87
C ALA A 845 -9.51 -33.08 18.54
N THR A 846 -10.58 -32.93 17.77
CA THR A 846 -11.93 -33.37 18.18
C THR A 846 -12.26 -34.73 17.57
N ARG A 847 -12.99 -35.57 18.32
CA ARG A 847 -13.54 -36.85 17.84
C ARG A 847 -15.04 -36.92 18.16
N PRO A 848 -15.96 -36.93 17.15
CA PRO A 848 -15.69 -36.81 15.71
C PRO A 848 -15.10 -35.44 15.32
N PRO A 849 -14.44 -35.30 14.16
CA PRO A 849 -13.87 -34.03 13.70
C PRO A 849 -14.92 -32.92 13.60
N ARG A 850 -14.62 -31.76 14.20
CA ARG A 850 -15.47 -30.56 14.19
C ARG A 850 -14.67 -29.37 13.64
N PRO A 851 -14.83 -29.02 12.36
CA PRO A 851 -14.08 -27.94 11.70
C PRO A 851 -14.20 -26.56 12.37
N ALA A 852 -15.31 -26.31 13.07
CA ALA A 852 -15.55 -25.06 13.78
C ALA A 852 -14.77 -24.93 15.10
N VAL A 853 -14.24 -26.02 15.65
CA VAL A 853 -13.47 -25.97 16.91
C VAL A 853 -12.02 -25.62 16.59
N ASN A 854 -11.62 -24.41 17.00
CA ASN A 854 -10.30 -23.83 16.79
C ASN A 854 -9.89 -23.05 18.05
N GLY A 855 -8.60 -22.77 18.22
CA GLY A 855 -8.05 -21.89 19.25
C GLY A 855 -7.10 -22.55 20.24
N LEU A 856 -6.44 -21.70 21.03
CA LEU A 856 -5.38 -22.05 21.97
C LEU A 856 -5.94 -22.58 23.28
N GLU A 857 -5.41 -23.71 23.75
CA GLU A 857 -5.53 -24.14 25.16
C GLU A 857 -4.15 -24.19 25.81
N THR A 858 -4.07 -23.85 27.08
CA THR A 858 -2.81 -23.88 27.83
C THR A 858 -3.01 -24.50 29.19
N TYR A 859 -2.14 -25.42 29.57
CA TYR A 859 -2.26 -26.20 30.79
C TYR A 859 -1.05 -25.97 31.71
N HIS A 860 -1.32 -25.85 33.01
CA HIS A 860 -0.31 -25.81 34.06
C HIS A 860 -0.73 -26.66 35.27
N LEU A 861 0.20 -26.97 36.19
CA LEU A 861 -0.12 -27.70 37.41
C LEU A 861 -0.95 -26.83 38.38
N PRO A 862 -2.05 -27.34 39.00
CA PRO A 862 -2.96 -26.53 39.82
C PRO A 862 -2.30 -25.67 40.91
N SER A 863 -1.32 -26.25 41.63
CA SER A 863 -0.64 -25.63 42.77
C SER A 863 0.64 -24.87 42.44
N ALA A 864 1.05 -24.80 41.16
CA ALA A 864 2.30 -24.16 40.74
C ALA A 864 2.06 -22.70 40.30
N ALA A 865 2.31 -21.75 41.21
CA ALA A 865 2.08 -20.32 40.96
C ALA A 865 2.91 -19.76 39.80
N GLU A 866 4.20 -20.13 39.72
CA GLU A 866 5.08 -19.70 38.63
C GLU A 866 4.68 -20.31 37.28
N SER A 867 4.28 -21.59 37.25
CA SER A 867 3.73 -22.21 36.04
C SER A 867 2.45 -21.51 35.57
N ARG A 868 1.60 -21.04 36.49
CA ARG A 868 0.42 -20.22 36.14
C ARG A 868 0.81 -18.88 35.53
N ARG A 869 1.83 -18.19 36.06
CA ARG A 869 2.32 -16.92 35.50
C ARG A 869 2.91 -17.13 34.10
N LEU A 870 3.72 -18.16 33.93
CA LEU A 870 4.29 -18.55 32.62
C LEU A 870 3.17 -18.88 31.61
N ALA A 871 2.18 -19.68 32.03
CA ALA A 871 1.01 -20.01 31.21
C ALA A 871 0.24 -18.75 30.80
N GLN A 872 -0.04 -17.86 31.73
CA GLN A 872 -0.74 -16.60 31.46
C GLN A 872 0.03 -15.72 30.48
N SER A 873 1.35 -15.57 30.69
CA SER A 873 2.21 -14.76 29.84
C SER A 873 2.20 -15.26 28.39
N ILE A 874 2.45 -16.57 28.19
CA ILE A 874 2.47 -17.17 26.85
C ILE A 874 1.08 -17.11 26.21
N HIS A 875 0.04 -17.52 26.94
CA HIS A 875 -1.31 -17.61 26.40
C HIS A 875 -1.85 -16.25 25.96
N THR A 876 -1.75 -15.24 26.83
CA THR A 876 -2.18 -13.88 26.51
C THR A 876 -1.41 -13.32 25.32
N ASN A 877 -0.10 -13.56 25.24
CA ASN A 877 0.69 -13.04 24.13
C ASN A 877 0.29 -13.68 22.80
N ILE A 878 0.08 -15.00 22.74
CA ILE A 878 -0.36 -15.68 21.51
C ILE A 878 -1.73 -15.17 21.06
N VAL A 879 -2.71 -15.12 21.98
CA VAL A 879 -4.08 -14.68 21.66
C VAL A 879 -4.07 -13.25 21.13
N GLN A 880 -3.32 -12.34 21.75
CA GLN A 880 -3.27 -10.93 21.34
C GLN A 880 -2.50 -10.70 20.04
N THR A 881 -1.40 -11.41 19.82
CA THR A 881 -0.52 -11.16 18.67
C THR A 881 -0.96 -11.87 17.39
N LEU A 882 -1.61 -13.03 17.51
CA LEU A 882 -2.06 -13.82 16.37
C LEU A 882 -3.57 -13.75 16.15
N GLU A 883 -4.31 -13.07 17.03
CA GLU A 883 -5.78 -13.07 17.05
C GLU A 883 -6.34 -14.51 17.07
N MET A 884 -5.61 -15.43 17.70
CA MET A 884 -6.01 -16.83 17.82
C MET A 884 -7.20 -16.93 18.79
N GLY A 885 -8.17 -17.81 18.49
CA GLY A 885 -9.31 -18.04 19.37
C GLY A 885 -8.86 -18.47 20.77
N ASP A 886 -9.38 -17.81 21.82
CA ASP A 886 -9.07 -18.10 23.21
C ASP A 886 -9.98 -19.22 23.73
N ARG A 887 -9.39 -20.35 24.14
CA ARG A 887 -10.11 -21.47 24.77
C ARG A 887 -9.72 -21.69 26.24
N GLY A 888 -8.93 -20.77 26.77
CA GLY A 888 -8.61 -20.62 28.18
C GLY A 888 -7.35 -21.34 28.64
N ILE A 889 -6.89 -20.87 29.80
CA ILE A 889 -5.85 -21.49 30.60
C ILE A 889 -6.52 -22.44 31.60
N ARG A 890 -6.04 -23.68 31.65
CA ARG A 890 -6.61 -24.78 32.42
C ARG A 890 -5.54 -25.40 33.32
N THR A 891 -6.01 -26.22 34.26
CA THR A 891 -5.10 -26.99 35.10
C THR A 891 -5.10 -28.46 34.69
N ALA A 892 -3.93 -29.09 34.69
CA ALA A 892 -3.76 -30.52 34.44
C ALA A 892 -2.60 -31.09 35.24
N SER A 893 -2.64 -32.40 35.48
CA SER A 893 -1.59 -33.12 36.23
C SER A 893 -0.75 -34.02 35.32
N PHE A 894 -0.43 -33.56 34.11
CA PHE A 894 0.45 -34.28 33.18
C PHE A 894 1.84 -34.47 33.79
N ALA A 895 2.50 -35.59 33.47
CA ALA A 895 3.77 -35.94 34.09
C ALA A 895 4.87 -34.87 33.89
N LEU A 896 4.90 -34.20 32.72
CA LEU A 896 5.83 -33.11 32.42
C LEU A 896 5.54 -31.81 33.18
N LEU A 897 4.34 -31.64 33.75
CA LEU A 897 3.98 -30.45 34.54
C LEU A 897 4.30 -30.60 36.04
N ARG A 898 4.67 -31.79 36.49
CA ARG A 898 4.96 -32.11 37.90
C ARG A 898 6.37 -31.78 38.41
N PRO A 899 7.44 -31.73 37.57
CA PRO A 899 8.75 -31.31 38.03
C PRO A 899 8.70 -29.95 38.76
N PRO A 900 9.57 -29.71 39.75
CA PRO A 900 9.55 -28.49 40.58
C PRO A 900 10.16 -27.28 39.86
N ILE A 901 9.81 -27.08 38.59
CA ILE A 901 10.19 -25.95 37.75
C ILE A 901 8.92 -25.38 37.11
N PRO A 902 8.90 -24.08 36.72
CA PRO A 902 7.83 -23.53 35.91
C PRO A 902 7.63 -24.36 34.63
N ALA A 903 6.45 -24.95 34.45
CA ALA A 903 6.18 -25.88 33.37
C ALA A 903 4.79 -25.64 32.79
N VAL A 904 4.70 -25.59 31.46
CA VAL A 904 3.46 -25.40 30.72
C VAL A 904 3.32 -26.39 29.59
N HIS A 905 2.08 -26.74 29.28
CA HIS A 905 1.72 -27.58 28.15
C HIS A 905 0.79 -26.79 27.24
N LEU A 906 1.22 -26.55 26.01
CA LEU A 906 0.53 -25.71 25.04
C LEU A 906 -0.15 -26.60 24.01
N GLU A 907 -1.47 -26.46 23.86
CA GLU A 907 -2.23 -27.01 22.75
C GLU A 907 -2.43 -25.90 21.72
N LEU A 908 -1.55 -25.84 20.73
CA LEU A 908 -1.38 -24.68 19.82
C LEU A 908 -2.47 -24.56 18.74
N GLY A 909 -3.65 -25.14 18.96
CA GLY A 909 -4.75 -25.22 18.01
C GLY A 909 -5.24 -26.65 17.77
N TYR A 910 -6.27 -26.79 16.95
CA TYR A 910 -6.90 -28.08 16.61
C TYR A 910 -6.58 -28.48 15.16
N LEU A 911 -5.92 -29.62 14.94
CA LEU A 911 -5.69 -30.13 13.57
C LEU A 911 -6.98 -30.53 12.84
N THR A 912 -8.06 -30.77 13.59
CA THR A 912 -9.40 -30.98 13.02
C THR A 912 -10.17 -29.68 12.77
N GLY A 913 -9.61 -28.53 13.19
CA GLY A 913 -10.19 -27.20 13.02
C GLY A 913 -9.75 -26.59 11.69
N GLU A 914 -10.70 -26.01 10.96
CA GLU A 914 -10.47 -25.48 9.60
C GLU A 914 -9.47 -24.31 9.60
N THR A 915 -9.59 -23.41 10.56
CA THR A 915 -8.71 -22.24 10.68
C THR A 915 -7.33 -22.63 11.18
N ASP A 916 -7.26 -23.46 12.22
CA ASP A 916 -6.01 -23.83 12.87
C ASP A 916 -5.14 -24.69 11.96
N VAL A 917 -5.70 -25.67 11.23
CA VAL A 917 -4.91 -26.48 10.30
C VAL A 917 -4.33 -25.65 9.14
N ALA A 918 -5.10 -24.69 8.61
CA ALA A 918 -4.64 -23.79 7.55
C ALA A 918 -3.52 -22.86 8.06
N ASN A 919 -3.64 -22.37 9.29
CA ASN A 919 -2.62 -21.53 9.92
C ASN A 919 -1.36 -22.33 10.27
N LEU A 920 -1.49 -23.49 10.91
CA LEU A 920 -0.36 -24.30 11.37
C LEU A 920 0.44 -24.91 10.21
N THR A 921 -0.18 -25.16 9.06
CA THR A 921 0.53 -25.60 7.85
C THR A 921 1.27 -24.45 7.13
N ASN A 922 0.93 -23.19 7.41
CA ASN A 922 1.61 -22.01 6.89
C ASN A 922 2.94 -21.71 7.63
N PRO A 923 4.11 -21.73 6.97
CA PRO A 923 5.40 -21.42 7.59
C PRO A 923 5.48 -20.04 8.25
N ASP A 924 4.92 -19.00 7.63
CA ASP A 924 4.97 -17.63 8.15
C ASP A 924 4.14 -17.47 9.43
N TYR A 925 3.02 -18.20 9.52
CA TYR A 925 2.22 -18.25 10.74
C TYR A 925 3.00 -18.93 11.87
N ARG A 926 3.65 -20.08 11.59
CA ARG A 926 4.46 -20.79 12.59
C ARG A 926 5.62 -19.93 13.10
N GLN A 927 6.28 -19.15 12.25
CA GLN A 927 7.31 -18.22 12.71
C GLN A 927 6.76 -17.15 13.65
N ARG A 928 5.61 -16.55 13.33
CA ARG A 928 4.96 -15.57 14.22
C ARG A 928 4.52 -16.20 15.55
N LEU A 929 4.00 -17.42 15.51
CA LEU A 929 3.64 -18.19 16.70
C LEU A 929 4.86 -18.51 17.57
N GLY A 930 5.95 -18.97 16.96
CA GLY A 930 7.22 -19.21 17.65
C GLY A 930 7.77 -17.93 18.29
N LYS A 931 7.69 -16.79 17.60
CA LYS A 931 8.09 -15.47 18.14
C LYS A 931 7.23 -15.06 19.33
N ALA A 932 5.91 -15.22 19.26
CA ALA A 932 5.02 -14.92 20.38
C ALA A 932 5.34 -15.76 21.63
N ILE A 933 5.59 -17.07 21.45
CA ILE A 933 6.00 -17.94 22.56
C ILE A 933 7.36 -17.52 23.12
N ALA A 934 8.36 -17.35 22.26
CA ALA A 934 9.72 -17.01 22.66
C ALA A 934 9.78 -15.69 23.45
N LEU A 935 9.11 -14.64 22.98
CA LEU A 935 9.10 -13.34 23.67
C LEU A 935 8.47 -13.41 25.06
N ALA A 936 7.35 -14.13 25.21
CA ALA A 936 6.71 -14.32 26.51
C ALA A 936 7.62 -15.12 27.47
N VAL A 937 8.27 -16.16 26.96
CA VAL A 937 9.25 -16.94 27.74
C VAL A 937 10.44 -16.09 28.16
N VAL A 938 11.01 -15.27 27.26
CA VAL A 938 12.12 -14.34 27.58
C VAL A 938 11.72 -13.38 28.70
N GLN A 939 10.53 -12.80 28.62
CA GLN A 939 10.03 -11.90 29.67
C GLN A 939 9.93 -12.62 31.00
N PHE A 940 9.36 -13.83 31.01
CA PHE A 940 9.21 -14.63 32.22
C PHE A 940 10.56 -14.97 32.87
N VAL A 941 11.51 -15.51 32.10
CA VAL A 941 12.81 -15.94 32.66
C VAL A 941 13.66 -14.77 33.16
N ARG A 942 13.57 -13.60 32.51
CA ARG A 942 14.28 -12.39 32.97
C ARG A 942 13.71 -11.81 34.26
N GLN A 943 12.41 -11.97 34.52
CA GLN A 943 11.79 -11.53 35.77
C GLN A 943 12.09 -12.46 36.95
N THR A 944 12.43 -13.72 36.68
CA THR A 944 12.63 -14.76 37.72
C THR A 944 14.10 -14.99 38.08
N VAL A 945 15.05 -14.63 37.21
CA VAL A 945 16.48 -14.92 37.41
C VAL A 945 17.27 -13.77 38.08
N GLY A 946 16.70 -12.57 38.22
CA GLY A 946 17.29 -11.47 39.01
C GLY A 946 18.29 -10.63 38.24
#